data_AF-A0A8T0WYE1-F1
#
_entry.id   AF-A0A8T0WYE1-F1
#
_cell.length_a   1.000
_cell.length_b   1.000
_cell.length_c   1.000
_cell.angle_alpha   90.00
_cell.angle_beta   90.00
_cell.angle_gamma   90.00
#
_symmetry.space_group_name_H-M   'P 1'
#
loop_
_entity.id
_entity.type
_entity.pdbx_description
1 polymer ?
#
loop_
_entity_poly.entity_id
_entity_poly.type
_entity_poly.pdbx_seq_one_letter_code
_entity_poly.pdbx_strand_id
1 'polypeptide(L)'
;MGLDCGVVAPWKLWPLLFICLSPSGLRRRLPSNLQSFPSPSLQAAILNKKKSLQPPKLKTLAHVSPRVVPLPSLPRRLATPPSPSAPIQRASERPAMAAGSIRVTMEVGADGVALITIANPPVNALHPIIIAGLKDKYAEAARRDDVKAIVLTGAGGKFCGGFDINVFTKVHQTGDVSLMPDVSVELVSNMMEEGKKPSVAAIQGLALGGGLELAMGCHARISTPEAQLGLPELTLGIMPGFGGTQRLPRLVGLPKAIEMMLQSKFITAKEGKERGLIDALCSPDELIKMSRLWALEIANCQKPWIRSLGRTDRLGSLSEARSVLSAARQQAKKIAPNMPQHQACLDVIEEGVLYGGHAGVLKEAKVFKELVVAPTSRALVHVFFAQRSTTKVPGVTDVQLKPRQIRKVAVIGGGLMGSGIATALLASNIAVVLKEVNPQFLQRGEKMIAGNLEGLVKRGSLTKDKMNKAMSLFKGALDYSDFKDVDMVIEAVIEKIPLKQSIFADIERICPKHCILATNTSTIDLNVVGEKTNSQDRIIGAHFFSPAHIMPLLEIVRTEKTSPQAILDLITVGKIIKKVPVVVGNCTGFAVNRTFFPYTQGSHLLVSLGIDVFRIDRVISNFGMPMGPFQLQDVAGYGVALAVKDIYAKAFGERNLDSDLVDLMVKDGRQGKMNGKGYYIYEKGGKPKPDPSVQRVIEEYRKGAKTMPGGKPVITDQDILEMIFFPVVNEACRVMDENVVIRASDLDIASVLGMGFPKYRGGLVFWADTVGAPYIYSKLSKWAELYGPYFKPSSYLEQRAKSGVPLSAPSASPQGSARSRM
;
A
#
# COMPACT_ATOMS: atom_id res chain seq x y z
N MET A 1 -2.38 -57.91 -3.19
CA MET A 1 -3.37 -57.15 -3.99
C MET A 1 -3.72 -55.90 -3.19
N GLY A 2 -3.25 -54.73 -3.60
CA GLY A 2 -3.50 -53.45 -2.92
C GLY A 2 -4.02 -52.43 -3.92
N LEU A 3 -5.01 -51.63 -3.52
CA LEU A 3 -5.62 -50.58 -4.34
C LEU A 3 -5.31 -49.22 -3.72
N ASP A 4 -4.57 -48.39 -4.46
CA ASP A 4 -4.29 -47.00 -4.09
C ASP A 4 -5.52 -46.11 -4.30
N CYS A 5 -6.04 -45.55 -3.22
CA CYS A 5 -7.15 -44.59 -3.27
C CYS A 5 -6.63 -43.16 -3.54
N GLY A 6 -6.46 -42.82 -4.82
CA GLY A 6 -6.21 -41.45 -5.26
C GLY A 6 -7.42 -40.54 -5.00
N VAL A 7 -7.29 -39.59 -4.07
CA VAL A 7 -8.38 -38.65 -3.73
C VAL A 7 -8.59 -37.61 -4.85
N VAL A 8 -9.68 -37.75 -5.60
CA VAL A 8 -10.12 -36.81 -6.63
C VAL A 8 -11.20 -35.88 -6.05
N ALA A 9 -10.91 -34.57 -5.98
CA ALA A 9 -11.88 -33.54 -5.59
C ALA A 9 -12.38 -32.73 -6.81
N PRO A 10 -13.70 -32.50 -6.98
CA PRO A 10 -14.25 -31.76 -8.12
C PRO A 10 -14.33 -30.24 -7.85
N TRP A 11 -13.69 -29.43 -8.70
CA TRP A 11 -13.64 -27.97 -8.54
C TRP A 11 -14.66 -27.24 -9.44
N LYS A 12 -15.56 -26.44 -8.84
CA LYS A 12 -16.41 -25.47 -9.55
C LYS A 12 -16.60 -24.15 -8.77
N LEU A 13 -16.30 -23.04 -9.46
CA LEU A 13 -16.83 -21.66 -9.33
C LEU A 13 -16.24 -20.66 -8.31
N TRP A 14 -15.99 -19.44 -8.82
CA TRP A 14 -15.59 -18.19 -8.14
C TRP A 14 -16.75 -17.52 -7.34
N PRO A 15 -16.51 -16.44 -6.54
CA PRO A 15 -16.40 -15.04 -7.03
C PRO A 15 -15.30 -14.22 -6.29
N LEU A 16 -14.79 -13.04 -6.68
CA LEU A 16 -15.39 -11.74 -7.07
C LEU A 16 -16.20 -11.03 -5.96
N LEU A 17 -15.66 -9.94 -5.41
CA LEU A 17 -16.37 -9.00 -4.54
C LEU A 17 -16.04 -7.57 -5.01
N PHE A 18 -17.05 -6.82 -5.49
CA PHE A 18 -17.27 -5.36 -5.39
C PHE A 18 -18.14 -4.81 -6.54
N ILE A 19 -19.09 -3.93 -6.16
CA ILE A 19 -19.87 -2.96 -6.97
C ILE A 19 -20.94 -3.54 -7.94
N CYS A 20 -22.21 -3.33 -7.59
CA CYS A 20 -23.07 -2.38 -8.33
C CYS A 20 -24.38 -2.07 -7.57
N LEU A 21 -24.62 -0.79 -7.30
CA LEU A 21 -25.95 -0.20 -7.08
C LEU A 21 -26.08 0.94 -8.08
N SER A 22 -27.09 0.89 -8.94
CA SER A 22 -27.54 2.03 -9.75
C SER A 22 -29.05 1.88 -10.00
N PRO A 23 -29.85 2.97 -9.94
CA PRO A 23 -31.30 2.86 -9.88
C PRO A 23 -31.98 3.10 -11.24
N SER A 24 -32.89 2.20 -11.63
CA SER A 24 -33.90 2.53 -12.65
C SER A 24 -35.12 1.60 -12.58
N GLY A 25 -36.21 2.13 -12.03
CA GLY A 25 -37.60 1.87 -12.43
C GLY A 25 -38.14 0.43 -12.44
N LEU A 26 -38.97 0.11 -11.44
CA LEU A 26 -40.27 -0.53 -11.73
C LEU A 26 -41.32 -0.09 -10.70
N ARG A 27 -42.44 0.49 -11.16
CA ARG A 27 -43.63 0.71 -10.33
C ARG A 27 -44.36 -0.62 -10.17
N ARG A 28 -44.81 -0.98 -8.96
CA ARG A 28 -46.04 -1.77 -8.73
C ARG A 28 -46.54 -1.65 -7.29
N ARG A 29 -47.87 -1.86 -7.15
CA ARG A 29 -48.73 -1.42 -6.04
C ARG A 29 -48.56 -2.27 -4.77
N LEU A 30 -48.74 -1.62 -3.61
CA LEU A 30 -49.13 -2.26 -2.35
C LEU A 30 -50.61 -2.66 -2.37
N PRO A 31 -51.00 -3.62 -1.52
CA PRO A 31 -52.24 -3.53 -0.74
C PRO A 31 -51.95 -3.37 0.76
N SER A 32 -52.95 -2.89 1.49
CA SER A 32 -52.92 -2.51 2.90
C SER A 32 -53.34 -3.62 3.86
N ASN A 33 -52.97 -3.48 5.15
CA ASN A 33 -53.82 -3.54 6.36
C ASN A 33 -52.90 -3.68 7.60
N LEU A 34 -52.92 -2.75 8.59
CA LEU A 34 -53.77 -2.74 9.80
C LEU A 34 -53.52 -4.00 10.67
N GLN A 35 -53.04 -3.95 11.92
CA GLN A 35 -53.15 -2.99 13.05
C GLN A 35 -51.85 -3.06 13.93
N SER A 36 -51.56 -2.29 14.99
CA SER A 36 -52.23 -1.20 15.76
C SER A 36 -51.17 -0.25 16.43
N PHE A 37 -51.46 0.30 17.63
CA PHE A 37 -50.75 1.32 18.44
C PHE A 37 -50.68 0.85 19.94
N PRO A 38 -50.20 1.63 20.95
CA PRO A 38 -49.56 2.97 20.95
C PRO A 38 -48.24 3.11 21.78
N SER A 39 -47.58 4.26 21.62
CA SER A 39 -46.72 4.89 22.63
C SER A 39 -47.51 5.91 23.47
N PRO A 40 -47.02 6.34 24.66
CA PRO A 40 -46.69 7.77 24.74
C PRO A 40 -45.44 8.15 25.55
N SER A 41 -44.98 9.35 25.22
CA SER A 41 -43.92 10.20 25.79
C SER A 41 -43.96 10.46 27.32
N LEU A 42 -42.82 10.89 27.86
CA LEU A 42 -42.81 11.89 28.95
C LEU A 42 -41.65 12.90 28.82
N GLN A 43 -41.95 14.17 29.05
CA GLN A 43 -41.01 15.29 29.23
C GLN A 43 -41.10 15.80 30.69
N ALA A 44 -40.00 16.37 31.17
CA ALA A 44 -39.92 17.40 32.23
C ALA A 44 -40.36 17.09 33.69
N ALA A 45 -39.37 16.84 34.55
CA ALA A 45 -39.11 17.47 35.87
C ALA A 45 -37.69 17.01 36.30
N ILE A 46 -36.82 17.74 37.02
CA ILE A 46 -36.98 18.77 38.06
C ILE A 46 -35.93 19.91 37.86
N LEU A 47 -36.27 21.14 38.27
CA LEU A 47 -35.40 22.32 38.26
C LEU A 47 -34.88 22.68 39.68
N ASN A 48 -33.83 23.52 39.75
CA ASN A 48 -33.23 24.20 40.93
C ASN A 48 -32.22 23.37 41.77
N LYS A 49 -30.94 23.76 41.82
CA LYS A 49 -30.46 25.01 42.48
C LYS A 49 -29.31 25.71 41.75
N LYS A 50 -29.37 27.04 41.69
CA LYS A 50 -28.24 27.95 41.36
C LYS A 50 -27.44 28.31 42.64
N LYS A 51 -26.10 28.36 42.53
CA LYS A 51 -25.17 29.41 43.04
C LYS A 51 -23.73 28.89 42.87
N SER A 52 -22.96 29.41 41.90
CA SER A 52 -22.06 30.58 42.01
C SER A 52 -20.66 30.22 42.51
N LEU A 53 -19.64 30.40 41.65
CA LEU A 53 -18.29 30.86 42.00
C LEU A 53 -17.49 31.18 40.72
N GLN A 54 -16.60 32.17 40.80
CA GLN A 54 -15.80 32.71 39.68
C GLN A 54 -14.51 31.90 39.48
N PRO A 55 -13.90 31.89 38.28
CA PRO A 55 -12.54 31.40 38.09
C PRO A 55 -11.50 32.41 38.64
N PRO A 56 -10.39 31.95 39.24
CA PRO A 56 -9.38 32.84 39.80
C PRO A 56 -8.50 33.49 38.73
N LYS A 57 -8.19 34.77 38.93
CA LYS A 57 -7.14 35.49 38.17
C LYS A 57 -5.77 34.98 38.60
N LEU A 58 -4.93 34.51 37.67
CA LEU A 58 -3.50 34.39 37.93
C LEU A 58 -2.81 35.75 37.74
N LYS A 59 -1.83 36.02 38.62
CA LYS A 59 -1.12 37.30 38.69
C LYS A 59 -0.02 37.40 37.63
N THR A 60 0.16 38.62 37.13
CA THR A 60 1.38 39.07 36.45
C THR A 60 2.62 38.92 37.34
N LEU A 61 3.73 38.50 36.74
CA LEU A 61 5.08 38.76 37.24
C LEU A 61 5.93 39.36 36.11
N ALA A 62 6.85 40.24 36.49
CA ALA A 62 7.44 41.24 35.59
C ALA A 62 8.75 40.80 34.92
N HIS A 63 9.19 41.64 33.99
CA HIS A 63 10.43 41.57 33.21
C HIS A 63 11.68 41.09 33.97
N VAL A 64 12.45 40.22 33.32
CA VAL A 64 13.91 40.25 33.34
C VAL A 64 14.41 40.08 31.90
N SER A 65 15.24 41.02 31.41
CA SER A 65 15.93 40.91 30.12
C SER A 65 17.43 40.71 30.35
N PRO A 66 18.07 39.67 29.78
CA PRO A 66 19.53 39.60 29.69
C PRO A 66 20.05 40.41 28.49
N ARG A 67 21.16 41.11 28.69
CA ARG A 67 21.80 41.97 27.70
C ARG A 67 22.48 41.14 26.60
N VAL A 68 22.38 41.59 25.35
CA VAL A 68 23.26 41.11 24.26
C VAL A 68 24.61 41.81 24.38
N VAL A 69 25.70 41.04 24.37
CA VAL A 69 27.08 41.53 24.33
C VAL A 69 27.61 41.40 22.90
N PRO A 70 28.02 42.49 22.24
CA PRO A 70 28.79 42.42 20.99
C PRO A 70 30.29 42.30 21.30
N LEU A 71 31.00 41.42 20.59
CA LEU A 71 32.46 41.36 20.55
C LEU A 71 32.98 41.63 19.13
N PRO A 72 34.23 42.12 18.98
CA PRO A 72 34.55 43.09 17.93
C PRO A 72 35.12 42.49 16.64
N SER A 73 35.02 43.29 15.58
CA SER A 73 35.74 43.10 14.32
C SER A 73 37.22 43.52 14.44
N LEU A 74 38.11 42.76 13.79
CA LEU A 74 39.46 43.21 13.44
C LEU A 74 39.81 42.82 11.99
N PRO A 75 40.62 43.62 11.27
CA PRO A 75 40.76 43.52 9.82
C PRO A 75 42.00 42.73 9.37
N ARG A 76 42.06 42.36 8.08
CA ARG A 76 43.35 42.16 7.39
C ARG A 76 43.34 42.66 5.93
N ARG A 77 44.53 43.04 5.47
CA ARG A 77 44.80 43.85 4.28
C ARG A 77 44.99 43.01 3.00
N LEU A 78 44.67 43.66 1.87
CA LEU A 78 45.40 43.70 0.58
C LEU A 78 46.20 42.48 0.12
N ALA A 79 45.85 41.97 -1.08
CA ALA A 79 46.79 41.79 -2.18
C ALA A 79 46.04 41.67 -3.54
N THR A 80 46.37 42.53 -4.50
CA THR A 80 46.22 42.28 -5.95
C THR A 80 47.54 41.67 -6.46
N PRO A 81 47.56 40.84 -7.53
CA PRO A 81 47.72 41.35 -8.90
C PRO A 81 47.06 40.41 -9.96
N PRO A 82 47.46 40.41 -11.25
CA PRO A 82 47.19 41.44 -12.25
C PRO A 82 46.34 40.90 -13.43
N SER A 83 45.93 41.78 -14.34
CA SER A 83 45.28 41.43 -15.61
C SER A 83 46.28 40.98 -16.68
N PRO A 84 45.82 40.12 -17.63
CA PRO A 84 46.33 40.19 -19.00
C PRO A 84 45.21 40.19 -20.07
N SER A 85 45.38 41.09 -21.04
CA SER A 85 45.03 41.01 -22.48
C SER A 85 43.90 40.07 -22.98
N ALA A 86 42.97 40.66 -23.75
CA ALA A 86 42.12 39.93 -24.71
C ALA A 86 42.97 39.23 -25.79
N PRO A 87 42.44 38.17 -26.44
CA PRO A 87 41.97 38.39 -27.82
C PRO A 87 40.75 37.57 -28.31
N ILE A 88 40.00 38.19 -29.23
CA ILE A 88 39.34 37.62 -30.42
C ILE A 88 38.10 36.70 -30.24
N GLN A 89 37.12 36.96 -31.11
CA GLN A 89 35.81 36.33 -31.22
C GLN A 89 35.86 34.83 -31.61
N ARG A 90 35.00 34.01 -30.99
CA ARG A 90 34.39 32.82 -31.63
C ARG A 90 32.90 32.69 -31.26
N ALA A 91 32.21 31.89 -32.08
CA ALA A 91 30.76 31.83 -32.25
C ALA A 91 29.93 31.56 -30.99
N SER A 92 28.63 31.86 -31.11
CA SER A 92 27.60 31.65 -30.10
C SER A 92 27.39 30.17 -29.75
N GLU A 93 27.77 29.77 -28.54
CA GLU A 93 27.29 28.55 -27.90
C GLU A 93 26.16 28.89 -26.92
N ARG A 94 24.98 28.30 -27.12
CA ARG A 94 23.95 28.28 -26.08
C ARG A 94 24.44 27.34 -24.97
N PRO A 95 24.51 27.78 -23.69
CA PRO A 95 24.97 26.90 -22.63
C PRO A 95 24.00 25.73 -22.47
N ALA A 96 24.51 24.50 -22.59
CA ALA A 96 23.75 23.30 -22.34
C ALA A 96 23.22 23.31 -20.90
N MET A 97 21.90 23.33 -20.74
CA MET A 97 21.25 23.38 -19.43
C MET A 97 21.64 22.20 -18.55
N ALA A 98 22.31 22.48 -17.44
CA ALA A 98 22.63 21.47 -16.43
C ALA A 98 21.36 20.78 -15.92
N ALA A 99 21.21 19.51 -16.29
CA ALA A 99 20.15 18.62 -15.83
C ALA A 99 20.51 18.06 -14.45
N GLY A 100 19.82 18.51 -13.40
CA GLY A 100 19.97 17.90 -12.06
C GLY A 100 19.55 18.75 -10.86
N SER A 101 19.59 20.08 -10.94
CA SER A 101 19.30 20.92 -9.76
C SER A 101 17.80 21.06 -9.47
N ILE A 102 17.39 20.90 -8.21
CA ILE A 102 16.06 21.28 -7.71
C ILE A 102 15.92 22.81 -7.82
N ARG A 103 15.00 23.31 -8.66
CA ARG A 103 14.79 24.75 -8.87
C ARG A 103 13.37 25.09 -9.34
N VAL A 104 12.97 26.34 -9.10
CA VAL A 104 11.84 26.99 -9.78
C VAL A 104 12.42 28.11 -10.64
N THR A 105 12.05 28.14 -11.91
CA THR A 105 12.54 29.12 -12.89
C THR A 105 11.38 29.93 -13.46
N MET A 106 11.66 31.14 -13.94
CA MET A 106 10.68 32.00 -14.60
C MET A 106 11.31 32.63 -15.83
N GLU A 107 10.63 32.54 -16.97
CA GLU A 107 11.00 33.19 -18.22
C GLU A 107 9.85 34.06 -18.71
N VAL A 108 10.09 35.35 -18.96
CA VAL A 108 9.09 36.26 -19.54
C VAL A 108 9.31 36.32 -21.04
N GLY A 109 8.31 35.91 -21.82
CA GLY A 109 8.38 35.99 -23.28
C GLY A 109 7.93 37.36 -23.81
N ALA A 110 8.21 37.64 -25.08
CA ALA A 110 7.91 38.92 -25.73
C ALA A 110 6.40 39.27 -25.80
N ASP A 111 5.52 38.30 -25.58
CA ASP A 111 4.07 38.49 -25.45
C ASP A 111 3.64 39.06 -24.07
N GLY A 112 4.56 39.08 -23.09
CA GLY A 112 4.32 39.47 -21.70
C GLY A 112 3.86 38.32 -20.78
N VAL A 113 3.93 37.05 -21.21
CA VAL A 113 3.57 35.90 -20.37
C VAL A 113 4.80 35.33 -19.66
N ALA A 114 4.73 35.25 -18.32
CA ALA A 114 5.74 34.62 -17.49
C ALA A 114 5.51 33.11 -17.40
N LEU A 115 6.43 32.30 -17.93
CA LEU A 115 6.43 30.85 -17.80
C LEU A 115 7.20 30.45 -16.53
N ILE A 116 6.48 30.08 -15.47
CA ILE A 116 7.04 29.53 -14.23
C ILE A 116 7.15 28.01 -14.36
N THR A 117 8.37 27.48 -14.29
CA THR A 117 8.64 26.05 -14.46
C THR A 117 9.22 25.43 -13.18
N ILE A 118 8.53 24.40 -12.66
CA ILE A 118 9.00 23.54 -11.57
C ILE A 118 9.98 22.50 -12.12
N ALA A 119 11.15 22.37 -11.53
CA ALA A 119 12.11 21.30 -11.83
C ALA A 119 12.58 20.61 -10.53
N ASN A 120 12.05 19.41 -10.25
CA ASN A 120 12.49 18.54 -9.17
C ASN A 120 12.37 17.05 -9.61
N PRO A 121 13.33 16.52 -10.39
CA PRO A 121 13.23 15.17 -10.93
C PRO A 121 13.14 14.11 -9.81
N PRO A 122 12.43 12.98 -10.02
CA PRO A 122 11.89 12.50 -11.30
C PRO A 122 10.42 12.86 -11.56
N VAL A 123 9.73 13.55 -10.65
CA VAL A 123 8.26 13.78 -10.72
C VAL A 123 7.81 15.19 -10.33
N ASN A 124 8.73 16.15 -10.18
CA ASN A 124 8.46 17.53 -9.76
C ASN A 124 7.71 17.63 -8.42
N ALA A 125 8.20 16.89 -7.42
CA ALA A 125 7.61 16.89 -6.08
C ALA A 125 7.76 18.25 -5.38
N LEU A 126 6.75 18.65 -4.61
CA LEU A 126 6.74 19.92 -3.86
C LEU A 126 7.54 19.79 -2.57
N HIS A 127 8.85 19.78 -2.71
CA HIS A 127 9.79 19.98 -1.60
C HIS A 127 9.68 21.44 -1.09
N PRO A 128 9.95 21.74 0.18
CA PRO A 128 9.86 23.11 0.72
C PRO A 128 10.64 24.18 -0.09
N ILE A 129 11.78 23.80 -0.69
CA ILE A 129 12.55 24.67 -1.60
C ILE A 129 11.75 25.03 -2.87
N ILE A 130 10.98 24.08 -3.43
CA ILE A 130 10.10 24.33 -4.57
C ILE A 130 8.94 25.23 -4.16
N ILE A 131 8.38 25.04 -2.96
CA ILE A 131 7.29 25.88 -2.44
C ILE A 131 7.78 27.32 -2.23
N ALA A 132 8.96 27.51 -1.64
CA ALA A 132 9.59 28.83 -1.50
C ALA A 132 9.84 29.48 -2.87
N GLY A 133 10.47 28.75 -3.82
CA GLY A 133 10.71 29.25 -5.17
C GLY A 133 9.43 29.58 -5.95
N LEU A 134 8.32 28.87 -5.72
CA LEU A 134 7.00 29.23 -6.27
C LEU A 134 6.49 30.54 -5.68
N LYS A 135 6.55 30.72 -4.36
CA LYS A 135 6.20 31.99 -3.70
C LYS A 135 7.03 33.14 -4.26
N ASP A 136 8.36 32.98 -4.32
CA ASP A 136 9.28 34.00 -4.86
C ASP A 136 8.93 34.39 -6.30
N LYS A 137 8.68 33.42 -7.19
CA LYS A 137 8.39 33.69 -8.60
C LYS A 137 6.97 34.22 -8.86
N TYR A 138 5.97 33.82 -8.09
CA TYR A 138 4.66 34.48 -8.14
C TYR A 138 4.72 35.92 -7.61
N ALA A 139 5.48 36.17 -6.54
CA ALA A 139 5.70 37.53 -6.02
C ALA A 139 6.51 38.40 -6.98
N GLU A 140 7.52 37.85 -7.65
CA GLU A 140 8.28 38.54 -8.70
C GLU A 140 7.39 38.89 -9.90
N ALA A 141 6.66 37.91 -10.44
CA ALA A 141 5.74 38.11 -11.55
C ALA A 141 4.67 39.18 -11.23
N ALA A 142 4.15 39.20 -10.00
CA ALA A 142 3.16 40.17 -9.55
C ALA A 142 3.68 41.63 -9.51
N ARG A 143 4.98 41.84 -9.26
CA ARG A 143 5.62 43.18 -9.19
C ARG A 143 6.12 43.73 -10.53
N ARG A 144 6.22 42.90 -11.56
CA ARG A 144 6.85 43.22 -12.84
C ARG A 144 5.87 43.74 -13.89
N ASP A 145 5.94 45.01 -14.30
CA ASP A 145 4.97 45.58 -15.24
C ASP A 145 5.01 44.97 -16.65
N ASP A 146 6.14 44.37 -17.06
CA ASP A 146 6.25 43.64 -18.34
C ASP A 146 5.51 42.29 -18.35
N VAL A 147 5.11 41.77 -17.18
CA VAL A 147 4.35 40.53 -17.04
C VAL A 147 2.85 40.83 -17.01
N LYS A 148 2.11 40.35 -18.01
CA LYS A 148 0.64 40.46 -18.13
C LYS A 148 -0.08 39.26 -17.51
N ALA A 149 0.49 38.06 -17.68
CA ALA A 149 -0.12 36.79 -17.25
C ALA A 149 0.95 35.74 -16.90
N ILE A 150 0.55 34.65 -16.27
CA ILE A 150 1.44 33.57 -15.79
C ILE A 150 1.01 32.23 -16.38
N VAL A 151 1.98 31.42 -16.81
CA VAL A 151 1.78 29.98 -17.07
C VAL A 151 2.63 29.19 -16.08
N LEU A 152 2.01 28.28 -15.33
CA LEU A 152 2.70 27.34 -14.45
C LEU A 152 2.86 25.99 -15.16
N THR A 153 4.06 25.41 -15.15
CA THR A 153 4.30 24.06 -15.70
C THR A 153 5.40 23.30 -14.94
N GLY A 154 5.63 22.03 -15.32
CA GLY A 154 6.68 21.18 -14.76
C GLY A 154 7.60 20.62 -15.84
N ALA A 155 8.90 20.58 -15.55
CA ALA A 155 9.93 20.10 -16.46
C ALA A 155 9.89 18.57 -16.65
N GLY A 156 10.40 18.07 -17.78
CA GLY A 156 10.56 16.63 -18.00
C GLY A 156 9.25 15.86 -18.24
N GLY A 157 8.25 16.52 -18.84
CA GLY A 157 7.00 15.89 -19.28
C GLY A 157 6.02 15.52 -18.16
N LYS A 158 6.18 16.11 -16.97
CA LYS A 158 5.32 15.86 -15.79
C LYS A 158 5.05 17.19 -15.09
N PHE A 159 3.80 17.48 -14.76
CA PHE A 159 3.46 18.70 -14.03
C PHE A 159 3.95 18.64 -12.58
N CYS A 160 3.35 17.79 -11.74
CA CYS A 160 3.73 17.66 -10.33
C CYS A 160 3.18 16.38 -9.68
N GLY A 161 4.05 15.61 -9.04
CA GLY A 161 3.73 14.35 -8.35
C GLY A 161 3.12 14.49 -6.96
N GLY A 162 2.92 15.72 -6.47
CA GLY A 162 2.41 16.00 -5.13
C GLY A 162 3.49 16.48 -4.16
N PHE A 163 3.14 16.55 -2.88
CA PHE A 163 4.06 16.97 -1.82
C PHE A 163 5.20 15.97 -1.61
N ASP A 164 6.38 16.45 -1.21
CA ASP A 164 7.50 15.58 -0.92
C ASP A 164 7.32 14.86 0.43
N ILE A 165 6.96 13.58 0.35
CA ILE A 165 6.65 12.71 1.49
C ILE A 165 7.87 12.56 2.43
N ASN A 166 9.11 12.83 1.98
CA ASN A 166 10.29 12.81 2.85
C ASN A 166 10.21 13.87 3.98
N VAL A 167 9.46 14.96 3.77
CA VAL A 167 9.23 15.98 4.81
C VAL A 167 8.44 15.38 5.97
N PHE A 168 7.44 14.53 5.71
CA PHE A 168 6.67 13.86 6.76
C PHE A 168 7.56 12.97 7.62
N THR A 169 8.56 12.30 7.07
CA THR A 169 9.53 11.50 7.85
C THR A 169 10.21 12.34 8.93
N LYS A 170 10.64 13.57 8.59
CA LYS A 170 11.26 14.49 9.56
C LYS A 170 10.24 14.94 10.62
N VAL A 171 9.03 15.31 10.23
CA VAL A 171 7.94 15.68 11.16
C VAL A 171 7.57 14.51 12.09
N HIS A 172 7.59 13.28 11.59
CA HIS A 172 7.33 12.07 12.39
C HIS A 172 8.48 11.76 13.36
N GLN A 173 9.72 12.10 13.01
CA GLN A 173 10.86 11.94 13.92
C GLN A 173 10.89 13.00 15.03
N THR A 174 10.62 14.27 14.71
CA THR A 174 10.75 15.38 15.68
C THR A 174 9.45 15.74 16.40
N GLY A 175 8.29 15.39 15.84
CA GLY A 175 6.99 15.93 16.26
C GLY A 175 6.74 17.39 15.83
N ASP A 176 7.71 18.02 15.16
CA ASP A 176 7.68 19.45 14.85
C ASP A 176 6.84 19.74 13.59
N VAL A 177 5.61 20.17 13.82
CA VAL A 177 4.67 20.59 12.76
C VAL A 177 5.01 21.95 12.13
N SER A 178 5.94 22.74 12.68
CA SER A 178 6.36 24.02 12.08
C SER A 178 7.13 23.82 10.76
N LEU A 179 7.68 22.63 10.54
CA LEU A 179 8.31 22.21 9.29
C LEU A 179 7.32 22.09 8.12
N MET A 180 6.01 22.10 8.37
CA MET A 180 4.98 22.06 7.35
C MET A 180 4.62 23.49 6.89
N PRO A 181 4.98 23.89 5.65
CA PRO A 181 4.68 25.24 5.15
C PRO A 181 3.17 25.45 5.02
N ASP A 182 2.71 26.69 5.23
CA ASP A 182 1.39 27.08 4.72
C ASP A 182 1.47 27.26 3.20
N VAL A 183 0.69 26.42 2.51
CA VAL A 183 0.58 26.41 1.06
C VAL A 183 -0.85 26.74 0.64
N SER A 184 -1.86 26.20 1.34
CA SER A 184 -3.27 26.39 1.02
C SER A 184 -3.70 27.85 1.07
N VAL A 185 -3.35 28.55 2.15
CA VAL A 185 -3.73 29.96 2.36
C VAL A 185 -2.76 30.86 1.62
N GLU A 186 -1.47 30.76 1.95
CA GLU A 186 -0.46 31.73 1.51
C GLU A 186 -0.18 31.64 0.00
N LEU A 187 0.20 30.46 -0.50
CA LEU A 187 0.55 30.31 -1.91
C LEU A 187 -0.70 30.20 -2.79
N VAL A 188 -1.55 29.21 -2.57
CA VAL A 188 -2.62 28.87 -3.52
C VAL A 188 -3.77 29.89 -3.48
N SER A 189 -4.24 30.25 -2.29
CA SER A 189 -5.36 31.21 -2.18
C SER A 189 -4.89 32.65 -2.43
N ASN A 190 -3.91 33.14 -1.67
CA ASN A 190 -3.57 34.57 -1.68
C ASN A 190 -2.69 34.97 -2.87
N MET A 191 -1.67 34.18 -3.23
CA MET A 191 -0.71 34.55 -4.28
C MET A 191 -1.10 34.08 -5.68
N MET A 192 -1.76 32.93 -5.81
CA MET A 192 -2.12 32.36 -7.12
C MET A 192 -3.53 32.71 -7.59
N GLU A 193 -4.56 32.56 -6.74
CA GLU A 193 -5.98 32.70 -7.13
C GLU A 193 -6.55 34.10 -6.87
N GLU A 194 -6.16 34.74 -5.77
CA GLU A 194 -6.41 36.19 -5.51
C GLU A 194 -5.29 37.08 -6.09
N GLY A 195 -4.35 36.50 -6.82
CA GLY A 195 -3.20 37.20 -7.41
C GLY A 195 -3.60 38.25 -8.43
N LYS A 196 -2.81 39.33 -8.53
CA LYS A 196 -3.05 40.47 -9.45
C LYS A 196 -2.96 40.14 -10.95
N LYS A 197 -2.62 38.91 -11.33
CA LYS A 197 -2.35 38.49 -12.72
C LYS A 197 -2.89 37.07 -12.95
N PRO A 198 -3.52 36.79 -14.10
CA PRO A 198 -4.12 35.49 -14.32
C PRO A 198 -3.05 34.44 -14.59
N SER A 199 -3.07 33.39 -13.76
CA SER A 199 -2.28 32.16 -13.89
C SER A 199 -3.05 31.04 -14.62
N VAL A 200 -2.35 30.29 -15.48
CA VAL A 200 -2.85 29.10 -16.19
C VAL A 200 -1.92 27.91 -15.94
N ALA A 201 -2.46 26.74 -15.58
CA ALA A 201 -1.69 25.51 -15.44
C ALA A 201 -1.56 24.78 -16.79
N ALA A 202 -0.33 24.47 -17.19
CA ALA A 202 0.03 23.71 -18.39
C ALA A 202 0.45 22.29 -17.97
N ILE A 203 -0.48 21.33 -18.04
CA ILE A 203 -0.37 20.01 -17.43
C ILE A 203 0.04 18.94 -18.45
N GLN A 204 1.17 18.29 -18.21
CA GLN A 204 1.60 17.09 -18.92
C GLN A 204 1.82 15.93 -17.94
N GLY A 205 1.53 14.70 -18.37
CA GLY A 205 1.88 13.46 -17.66
C GLY A 205 1.09 13.19 -16.38
N LEU A 206 1.30 13.96 -15.33
CA LEU A 206 0.61 13.80 -14.04
C LEU A 206 0.54 15.11 -13.25
N ALA A 207 -0.61 15.33 -12.60
CA ALA A 207 -0.82 16.33 -11.55
C ALA A 207 -1.54 15.62 -10.39
N LEU A 208 -0.79 15.24 -9.35
CA LEU A 208 -1.26 14.42 -8.25
C LEU A 208 -1.13 15.14 -6.92
N GLY A 209 -2.10 14.93 -6.02
CA GLY A 209 -2.14 15.53 -4.69
C GLY A 209 -1.98 17.04 -4.72
N GLY A 210 -1.08 17.57 -3.89
CA GLY A 210 -0.64 18.98 -3.92
C GLY A 210 -0.30 19.54 -5.31
N GLY A 211 0.10 18.71 -6.28
CA GLY A 211 0.26 19.12 -7.68
C GLY A 211 -1.06 19.46 -8.37
N LEU A 212 -2.10 18.66 -8.16
CA LEU A 212 -3.44 19.00 -8.63
C LEU A 212 -4.00 20.22 -7.87
N GLU A 213 -3.70 20.35 -6.58
CA GLU A 213 -4.13 21.49 -5.77
C GLU A 213 -3.56 22.83 -6.29
N LEU A 214 -2.26 22.88 -6.65
CA LEU A 214 -1.66 24.01 -7.36
C LEU A 214 -2.37 24.31 -8.69
N ALA A 215 -2.66 23.27 -9.48
CA ALA A 215 -3.34 23.45 -10.77
C ALA A 215 -4.79 23.97 -10.62
N MET A 216 -5.50 23.58 -9.55
CA MET A 216 -6.84 24.07 -9.24
C MET A 216 -6.86 25.51 -8.72
N GLY A 217 -5.76 26.00 -8.14
CA GLY A 217 -5.56 27.41 -7.78
C GLY A 217 -5.16 28.31 -8.96
N CYS A 218 -4.85 27.75 -10.12
CA CYS A 218 -4.77 28.53 -11.36
C CYS A 218 -6.18 28.80 -11.90
N HIS A 219 -6.34 29.84 -12.72
CA HIS A 219 -7.65 30.26 -13.23
C HIS A 219 -8.14 29.37 -14.37
N ALA A 220 -7.21 28.80 -15.16
CA ALA A 220 -7.50 27.76 -16.15
C ALA A 220 -6.44 26.64 -16.11
N ARG A 221 -6.82 25.45 -16.61
CA ARG A 221 -5.98 24.26 -16.73
C ARG A 221 -6.07 23.72 -18.16
N ILE A 222 -4.94 23.72 -18.85
CA ILE A 222 -4.78 23.12 -20.19
C ILE A 222 -3.95 21.85 -20.01
N SER A 223 -4.31 20.75 -20.68
CA SER A 223 -3.65 19.47 -20.45
C SER A 223 -3.46 18.61 -21.69
N THR A 224 -2.47 17.73 -21.68
CA THR A 224 -2.44 16.55 -22.57
C THR A 224 -3.52 15.54 -22.15
N PRO A 225 -4.23 14.86 -23.07
CA PRO A 225 -5.41 14.03 -22.74
C PRO A 225 -5.17 12.88 -21.76
N GLU A 226 -3.99 12.27 -21.80
CA GLU A 226 -3.60 11.10 -21.01
C GLU A 226 -3.11 11.45 -19.61
N ALA A 227 -2.98 12.75 -19.27
CA ALA A 227 -2.43 13.15 -17.98
C ALA A 227 -3.28 12.64 -16.80
N GLN A 228 -2.62 12.14 -15.77
CA GLN A 228 -3.29 11.59 -14.58
C GLN A 228 -3.56 12.68 -13.53
N LEU A 229 -4.81 12.79 -13.10
CA LEU A 229 -5.28 13.79 -12.14
C LEU A 229 -5.91 13.09 -10.93
N GLY A 230 -5.51 13.44 -9.70
CA GLY A 230 -6.21 12.97 -8.50
C GLY A 230 -5.55 13.38 -7.18
N LEU A 231 -6.23 13.08 -6.07
CA LEU A 231 -5.85 13.43 -4.70
C LEU A 231 -5.69 12.15 -3.84
N PRO A 232 -4.50 11.54 -3.77
CA PRO A 232 -4.26 10.26 -3.11
C PRO A 232 -3.93 10.35 -1.60
N GLU A 233 -4.05 11.51 -0.98
CA GLU A 233 -3.57 11.81 0.38
C GLU A 233 -4.06 10.81 1.45
N LEU A 234 -5.30 10.33 1.34
CA LEU A 234 -5.88 9.37 2.30
C LEU A 234 -5.14 8.01 2.33
N THR A 235 -4.36 7.70 1.29
CA THR A 235 -3.44 6.53 1.30
C THR A 235 -2.25 6.68 2.24
N LEU A 236 -1.88 7.92 2.57
CA LEU A 236 -0.77 8.30 3.47
C LEU A 236 -1.24 8.68 4.89
N GLY A 237 -2.53 8.52 5.19
CA GLY A 237 -3.08 8.83 6.52
C GLY A 237 -3.46 10.30 6.74
N ILE A 238 -3.28 11.13 5.72
CA ILE A 238 -3.59 12.57 5.69
C ILE A 238 -4.75 12.84 4.73
N MET A 239 -5.14 14.09 4.57
CA MET A 239 -6.12 14.57 3.59
C MET A 239 -5.48 15.62 2.68
N PRO A 240 -6.12 16.02 1.56
CA PRO A 240 -5.66 17.17 0.78
C PRO A 240 -5.54 18.40 1.68
N GLY A 241 -4.49 19.18 1.47
CA GLY A 241 -4.05 20.20 2.43
C GLY A 241 -3.67 21.53 1.81
N PHE A 242 -3.72 21.66 0.48
CA PHE A 242 -3.41 22.87 -0.30
C PHE A 242 -4.67 23.41 -1.02
N GLY A 243 -5.86 23.08 -0.52
CA GLY A 243 -7.18 23.57 -0.92
C GLY A 243 -7.97 22.58 -1.76
N GLY A 244 -7.48 21.35 -1.92
CA GLY A 244 -8.09 20.29 -2.71
C GLY A 244 -9.46 19.87 -2.20
N THR A 245 -9.69 19.88 -0.88
CA THR A 245 -11.03 19.57 -0.34
C THR A 245 -12.05 20.65 -0.69
N GLN A 246 -11.60 21.85 -1.08
CA GLN A 246 -12.46 22.99 -1.36
C GLN A 246 -12.61 23.27 -2.85
N ARG A 247 -11.52 23.24 -3.61
CA ARG A 247 -11.53 23.53 -5.04
C ARG A 247 -12.04 22.35 -5.87
N LEU A 248 -11.74 21.10 -5.50
CA LEU A 248 -12.19 19.94 -6.28
C LEU A 248 -13.74 19.79 -6.31
N PRO A 249 -14.49 19.86 -5.19
CA PRO A 249 -15.96 19.84 -5.23
C PRO A 249 -16.59 20.95 -6.08
N ARG A 250 -15.94 22.12 -6.15
CA ARG A 250 -16.39 23.28 -6.91
C ARG A 250 -16.11 23.17 -8.41
N LEU A 251 -15.11 22.35 -8.79
CA LEU A 251 -14.75 22.09 -10.18
C LEU A 251 -15.47 20.87 -10.76
N VAL A 252 -15.42 19.69 -10.12
CA VAL A 252 -16.01 18.43 -10.66
C VAL A 252 -17.38 18.07 -10.09
N GLY A 253 -17.89 18.85 -9.14
CA GLY A 253 -19.10 18.55 -8.38
C GLY A 253 -18.84 17.66 -7.17
N LEU A 254 -19.62 17.88 -6.11
CA LEU A 254 -19.41 17.27 -4.79
C LEU A 254 -19.32 15.73 -4.80
N PRO A 255 -20.20 14.96 -5.49
CA PRO A 255 -20.12 13.50 -5.48
C PRO A 255 -18.83 12.96 -6.12
N LYS A 256 -18.38 13.58 -7.23
CA LYS A 256 -17.17 13.16 -7.95
C LYS A 256 -15.89 13.51 -7.19
N ALA A 257 -15.87 14.67 -6.54
CA ALA A 257 -14.75 15.05 -5.68
C ALA A 257 -14.59 14.09 -4.49
N ILE A 258 -15.71 13.70 -3.86
CA ILE A 258 -15.72 12.69 -2.80
C ILE A 258 -15.27 11.32 -3.31
N GLU A 259 -15.70 10.88 -4.50
CA GLU A 259 -15.21 9.65 -5.15
C GLU A 259 -13.69 9.69 -5.31
N MET A 260 -13.15 10.76 -5.91
CA MET A 260 -11.72 10.91 -6.19
C MET A 260 -10.88 10.91 -4.92
N MET A 261 -11.29 11.66 -3.89
CA MET A 261 -10.57 11.74 -2.61
C MET A 261 -10.69 10.41 -1.83
N LEU A 262 -11.90 9.99 -1.44
CA LEU A 262 -12.10 8.84 -0.54
C LEU A 262 -11.63 7.51 -1.13
N GLN A 263 -11.65 7.35 -2.45
CA GLN A 263 -11.10 6.17 -3.13
C GLN A 263 -9.65 6.36 -3.58
N SER A 264 -9.08 7.57 -3.41
CA SER A 264 -7.76 7.96 -3.89
C SER A 264 -7.56 7.63 -5.37
N LYS A 265 -8.61 7.84 -6.16
CA LYS A 265 -8.76 7.38 -7.54
C LYS A 265 -8.34 8.48 -8.52
N PHE A 266 -7.52 8.10 -9.49
CA PHE A 266 -7.10 8.99 -10.57
C PHE A 266 -8.12 8.99 -11.71
N ILE A 267 -8.28 10.15 -12.35
CA ILE A 267 -8.98 10.31 -13.62
C ILE A 267 -7.98 10.74 -14.70
N THR A 268 -8.33 10.54 -15.96
CA THR A 268 -7.55 11.12 -17.08
C THR A 268 -7.94 12.58 -17.27
N ALA A 269 -7.08 13.40 -17.88
CA ALA A 269 -7.44 14.75 -18.28
C ALA A 269 -8.58 14.81 -19.30
N LYS A 270 -8.78 13.75 -20.11
CA LYS A 270 -9.98 13.58 -20.94
C LYS A 270 -11.27 13.54 -20.11
N GLU A 271 -11.36 12.65 -19.12
CA GLU A 271 -12.48 12.66 -18.15
C GLU A 271 -12.52 13.98 -17.37
N GLY A 272 -11.36 14.54 -17.04
CA GLY A 272 -11.22 15.85 -16.40
C GLY A 272 -11.88 16.98 -17.19
N LYS A 273 -11.80 16.98 -18.52
CA LYS A 273 -12.49 17.97 -19.38
C LYS A 273 -14.00 17.77 -19.35
N GLU A 274 -14.45 16.53 -19.50
CA GLU A 274 -15.88 16.18 -19.41
C GLU A 274 -16.50 16.56 -18.05
N ARG A 275 -15.70 16.52 -16.98
CA ARG A 275 -16.09 16.95 -15.62
C ARG A 275 -15.80 18.42 -15.32
N GLY A 276 -15.18 19.19 -16.22
CA GLY A 276 -14.80 20.60 -16.00
C GLY A 276 -13.70 20.85 -14.97
N LEU A 277 -12.85 19.85 -14.70
CA LEU A 277 -11.54 20.04 -14.04
C LEU A 277 -10.50 20.60 -15.01
N ILE A 278 -10.60 20.26 -16.29
CA ILE A 278 -9.70 20.71 -17.36
C ILE A 278 -10.50 21.58 -18.34
N ASP A 279 -9.96 22.74 -18.69
CA ASP A 279 -10.62 23.72 -19.53
C ASP A 279 -10.39 23.43 -21.02
N ALA A 280 -9.18 22.98 -21.39
CA ALA A 280 -8.87 22.54 -22.75
C ALA A 280 -7.83 21.40 -22.82
N LEU A 281 -7.82 20.72 -23.97
CA LEU A 281 -6.90 19.63 -24.27
C LEU A 281 -6.18 19.91 -25.59
N CYS A 282 -4.90 19.53 -25.66
CA CYS A 282 -4.03 19.72 -26.83
C CYS A 282 -2.93 18.65 -26.87
N SER A 283 -2.14 18.63 -27.95
CA SER A 283 -0.94 17.81 -28.03
C SER A 283 0.16 18.29 -27.06
N PRO A 284 1.14 17.45 -26.70
CA PRO A 284 2.28 17.87 -25.88
C PRO A 284 3.03 19.08 -26.46
N ASP A 285 3.23 19.13 -27.78
CA ASP A 285 4.01 20.16 -28.45
C ASP A 285 3.30 21.52 -28.51
N GLU A 286 1.96 21.52 -28.46
CA GLU A 286 1.14 22.73 -28.43
C GLU A 286 0.89 23.26 -27.02
N LEU A 287 1.14 22.47 -25.98
CA LEU A 287 0.69 22.73 -24.60
C LEU A 287 1.09 24.13 -24.10
N ILE A 288 2.38 24.47 -24.19
CA ILE A 288 2.87 25.78 -23.73
C ILE A 288 2.28 26.91 -24.58
N LYS A 289 2.23 26.76 -25.91
CA LYS A 289 1.67 27.77 -26.81
C LYS A 289 0.19 28.05 -26.50
N MET A 290 -0.61 27.00 -26.31
CA MET A 290 -2.02 27.11 -25.97
C MET A 290 -2.23 27.73 -24.59
N SER A 291 -1.45 27.33 -23.57
CA SER A 291 -1.53 27.93 -22.23
C SER A 291 -1.17 29.41 -22.22
N ARG A 292 -0.17 29.85 -23.00
CA ARG A 292 0.19 31.29 -23.10
C ARG A 292 -0.93 32.11 -23.73
N LEU A 293 -1.51 31.62 -24.84
CA LEU A 293 -2.66 32.27 -25.48
C LEU A 293 -3.83 32.39 -24.50
N TRP A 294 -4.19 31.30 -23.81
CA TRP A 294 -5.28 31.29 -22.84
C TRP A 294 -5.04 32.24 -21.66
N ALA A 295 -3.79 32.39 -21.20
CA ALA A 295 -3.42 33.31 -20.14
C ALA A 295 -3.60 34.78 -20.58
N LEU A 296 -3.25 35.11 -21.83
CA LEU A 296 -3.48 36.44 -22.42
C LEU A 296 -4.97 36.71 -22.66
N GLU A 297 -5.73 35.72 -23.12
CA GLU A 297 -7.18 35.86 -23.31
C GLU A 297 -7.90 36.16 -21.99
N ILE A 298 -7.45 35.60 -20.85
CA ILE A 298 -7.96 35.99 -19.53
C ILE A 298 -7.50 37.42 -19.16
N ALA A 299 -6.23 37.75 -19.36
CA ALA A 299 -5.70 39.09 -19.03
C ALA A 299 -6.37 40.23 -19.83
N ASN A 300 -6.79 39.94 -21.07
CA ASN A 300 -7.51 40.85 -21.94
C ASN A 300 -9.04 40.77 -21.78
N CYS A 301 -9.55 40.11 -20.72
CA CYS A 301 -10.99 39.92 -20.44
C CYS A 301 -11.79 39.20 -21.54
N GLN A 302 -11.13 38.49 -22.47
CA GLN A 302 -11.75 37.67 -23.52
C GLN A 302 -12.21 36.30 -23.00
N LYS A 303 -11.62 35.85 -21.88
CA LYS A 303 -12.06 34.68 -21.11
C LYS A 303 -12.27 35.07 -19.63
N PRO A 304 -13.20 34.40 -18.93
CA PRO A 304 -13.50 34.74 -17.55
C PRO A 304 -12.32 34.42 -16.61
N TRP A 305 -12.03 35.35 -15.70
CA TRP A 305 -11.04 35.19 -14.64
C TRP A 305 -11.63 34.36 -13.49
N ILE A 306 -11.75 33.05 -13.70
CA ILE A 306 -12.42 32.14 -12.76
C ILE A 306 -11.57 31.91 -11.51
N ARG A 307 -12.15 32.19 -10.33
CA ARG A 307 -11.63 31.80 -9.02
C ARG A 307 -12.38 30.57 -8.53
N SER A 308 -11.75 29.40 -8.63
CA SER A 308 -12.28 28.09 -8.26
C SER A 308 -12.88 28.05 -6.84
N LEU A 309 -12.26 28.71 -5.86
CA LEU A 309 -12.67 28.69 -4.46
C LEU A 309 -13.99 29.44 -4.18
N GLY A 310 -14.29 30.47 -4.97
CA GLY A 310 -15.52 31.26 -4.86
C GLY A 310 -16.74 30.60 -5.51
N ARG A 311 -16.56 29.57 -6.34
CA ARG A 311 -17.65 28.91 -7.06
C ARG A 311 -18.57 28.11 -6.13
N THR A 312 -19.85 28.10 -6.49
CA THR A 312 -20.91 27.32 -5.81
C THR A 312 -21.79 26.54 -6.78
N ASP A 313 -21.72 26.82 -8.08
CA ASP A 313 -22.59 26.30 -9.15
C ASP A 313 -22.59 24.77 -9.29
N ARG A 314 -21.57 24.09 -8.74
CA ARG A 314 -21.40 22.63 -8.80
C ARG A 314 -21.55 21.92 -7.45
N LEU A 315 -21.85 22.66 -6.37
CA LEU A 315 -22.04 22.07 -5.04
C LEU A 315 -23.44 21.45 -4.85
N GLY A 316 -24.41 21.86 -5.67
CA GLY A 316 -25.82 21.53 -5.50
C GLY A 316 -26.48 22.34 -4.39
N SER A 317 -27.76 22.07 -4.11
CA SER A 317 -28.45 22.66 -2.96
C SER A 317 -27.91 22.12 -1.63
N LEU A 318 -28.11 22.86 -0.53
CA LEU A 318 -27.65 22.43 0.80
C LEU A 318 -28.26 21.09 1.27
N SER A 319 -29.50 20.78 0.85
CA SER A 319 -30.15 19.50 1.14
C SER A 319 -29.52 18.33 0.38
N GLU A 320 -29.23 18.52 -0.91
CA GLU A 320 -28.52 17.53 -1.74
C GLU A 320 -27.09 17.31 -1.21
N ALA A 321 -26.37 18.39 -0.90
CA ALA A 321 -25.01 18.30 -0.39
C ALA A 321 -24.94 17.53 0.95
N ARG A 322 -25.86 17.81 1.89
CA ARG A 322 -26.01 17.05 3.15
C ARG A 322 -26.33 15.58 2.91
N SER A 323 -27.19 15.26 1.93
CA SER A 323 -27.52 13.88 1.57
C SER A 323 -26.29 13.12 1.05
N VAL A 324 -25.54 13.74 0.12
CA VAL A 324 -24.29 13.18 -0.45
C VAL A 324 -23.23 12.97 0.65
N LEU A 325 -23.02 13.95 1.52
CA LEU A 325 -22.07 13.86 2.64
C LEU A 325 -22.48 12.80 3.66
N SER A 326 -23.78 12.67 3.98
CA SER A 326 -24.31 11.63 4.87
C SER A 326 -24.06 10.23 4.30
N ALA A 327 -24.37 10.01 3.01
CA ALA A 327 -24.08 8.75 2.32
C ALA A 327 -22.58 8.43 2.30
N ALA A 328 -21.73 9.42 2.02
CA ALA A 328 -20.28 9.28 2.04
C ALA A 328 -19.74 8.93 3.44
N ARG A 329 -20.24 9.56 4.51
CA ARG A 329 -19.89 9.24 5.91
C ARG A 329 -20.27 7.80 6.25
N GLN A 330 -21.45 7.33 5.85
CA GLN A 330 -21.88 5.95 6.04
C GLN A 330 -21.03 4.95 5.25
N GLN A 331 -20.63 5.29 4.02
CA GLN A 331 -19.73 4.47 3.21
C GLN A 331 -18.34 4.38 3.85
N ALA A 332 -17.75 5.52 4.24
CA ALA A 332 -16.45 5.59 4.89
C ALA A 332 -16.41 4.78 6.20
N LYS A 333 -17.46 4.83 7.04
CA LYS A 333 -17.60 3.99 8.24
C LYS A 333 -17.59 2.47 7.93
N LYS A 334 -18.05 2.06 6.74
CA LYS A 334 -18.08 0.65 6.31
C LYS A 334 -16.77 0.18 5.69
N ILE A 335 -16.11 1.02 4.88
CA ILE A 335 -14.91 0.64 4.10
C ILE A 335 -13.59 0.96 4.82
N ALA A 336 -13.59 1.92 5.74
CA ALA A 336 -12.39 2.44 6.38
C ALA A 336 -12.65 2.85 7.86
N PRO A 337 -13.24 1.97 8.70
CA PRO A 337 -13.63 2.31 10.08
C PRO A 337 -12.45 2.79 10.95
N ASN A 338 -11.25 2.26 10.70
CA ASN A 338 -10.03 2.54 11.47
C ASN A 338 -9.16 3.65 10.82
N MET A 339 -9.74 4.49 9.95
CA MET A 339 -9.02 5.53 9.19
C MET A 339 -9.69 6.90 9.42
N PRO A 340 -9.46 7.55 10.58
CA PRO A 340 -10.19 8.76 11.00
C PRO A 340 -10.12 9.90 9.98
N GLN A 341 -9.03 10.01 9.21
CA GLN A 341 -8.85 11.00 8.16
C GLN A 341 -9.95 10.97 7.07
N HIS A 342 -10.68 9.85 6.88
CA HIS A 342 -11.81 9.79 5.95
C HIS A 342 -13.03 10.60 6.43
N GLN A 343 -13.33 10.58 7.74
CA GLN A 343 -14.39 11.42 8.30
C GLN A 343 -13.93 12.88 8.35
N ALA A 344 -12.70 13.13 8.81
CA ALA A 344 -12.13 14.47 8.87
C ALA A 344 -12.13 15.18 7.50
N CYS A 345 -11.79 14.48 6.42
CA CYS A 345 -11.90 15.00 5.06
C CYS A 345 -13.33 15.43 4.69
N LEU A 346 -14.34 14.62 5.04
CA LEU A 346 -15.76 14.96 4.81
C LEU A 346 -16.22 16.14 5.68
N ASP A 347 -15.76 16.22 6.92
CA ASP A 347 -16.10 17.30 7.86
C ASP A 347 -15.46 18.65 7.45
N VAL A 348 -14.34 18.62 6.75
CA VAL A 348 -13.70 19.80 6.15
C VAL A 348 -14.39 20.21 4.83
N ILE A 349 -14.80 19.25 4.00
CA ILE A 349 -15.62 19.55 2.80
C ILE A 349 -16.94 20.21 3.22
N GLU A 350 -17.63 19.67 4.24
CA GLU A 350 -18.90 20.22 4.73
C GLU A 350 -18.75 21.65 5.27
N GLU A 351 -17.65 21.97 5.97
CA GLU A 351 -17.37 23.33 6.42
C GLU A 351 -17.41 24.34 5.27
N GLY A 352 -16.72 24.02 4.18
CA GLY A 352 -16.66 24.90 3.02
C GLY A 352 -17.95 24.95 2.22
N VAL A 353 -18.84 23.96 2.35
CA VAL A 353 -20.20 23.98 1.79
C VAL A 353 -21.11 24.88 2.64
N LEU A 354 -20.98 24.86 3.97
CA LEU A 354 -21.83 25.63 4.89
C LEU A 354 -21.41 27.10 5.04
N TYR A 355 -20.10 27.36 5.10
CA TYR A 355 -19.53 28.67 5.47
C TYR A 355 -18.63 29.29 4.38
N GLY A 356 -18.59 28.68 3.19
CA GLY A 356 -17.85 29.18 2.03
C GLY A 356 -16.40 28.70 1.95
N GLY A 357 -15.80 28.85 0.77
CA GLY A 357 -14.51 28.21 0.43
C GLY A 357 -13.36 28.59 1.35
N HIS A 358 -13.25 29.87 1.73
CA HIS A 358 -12.19 30.34 2.64
C HIS A 358 -12.28 29.72 4.04
N ALA A 359 -13.49 29.61 4.62
CA ALA A 359 -13.68 28.93 5.91
C ALA A 359 -13.26 27.44 5.82
N GLY A 360 -13.63 26.79 4.72
CA GLY A 360 -13.20 25.44 4.39
C GLY A 360 -11.67 25.29 4.28
N VAL A 361 -10.96 26.22 3.63
CA VAL A 361 -9.49 26.22 3.49
C VAL A 361 -8.80 26.41 4.84
N LEU A 362 -9.32 27.30 5.69
CA LEU A 362 -8.76 27.52 7.04
C LEU A 362 -8.90 26.28 7.92
N LYS A 363 -10.06 25.60 7.87
CA LYS A 363 -10.27 24.33 8.57
C LYS A 363 -9.41 23.20 7.98
N GLU A 364 -9.26 23.14 6.65
CA GLU A 364 -8.39 22.20 5.95
C GLU A 364 -6.95 22.30 6.45
N ALA A 365 -6.37 23.50 6.43
CA ALA A 365 -4.99 23.75 6.86
C ALA A 365 -4.75 23.37 8.33
N LYS A 366 -5.75 23.56 9.21
CA LYS A 366 -5.70 23.13 10.61
C LYS A 366 -5.75 21.60 10.74
N VAL A 367 -6.79 20.97 10.22
CA VAL A 367 -7.04 19.52 10.35
C VAL A 367 -5.95 18.70 9.66
N PHE A 368 -5.40 19.21 8.55
CA PHE A 368 -4.25 18.62 7.89
C PHE A 368 -3.03 18.51 8.82
N LYS A 369 -2.67 19.59 9.54
CA LYS A 369 -1.54 19.58 10.49
C LYS A 369 -1.75 18.61 11.66
N GLU A 370 -2.98 18.49 12.15
CA GLU A 370 -3.36 17.50 13.18
C GLU A 370 -3.20 16.05 12.66
N LEU A 371 -3.62 15.78 11.41
CA LEU A 371 -3.51 14.46 10.80
C LEU A 371 -2.08 14.07 10.41
N VAL A 372 -1.21 15.03 10.06
CA VAL A 372 0.20 14.75 9.71
C VAL A 372 0.91 13.99 10.84
N VAL A 373 0.68 14.34 12.11
CA VAL A 373 1.31 13.67 13.26
C VAL A 373 0.55 12.44 13.80
N ALA A 374 -0.64 12.14 13.26
CA ALA A 374 -1.48 11.05 13.75
C ALA A 374 -0.80 9.66 13.58
N PRO A 375 -1.05 8.69 14.49
CA PRO A 375 -0.46 7.35 14.39
C PRO A 375 -0.71 6.64 13.06
N THR A 376 -1.88 6.84 12.45
CA THR A 376 -2.22 6.28 11.13
C THR A 376 -1.41 6.90 9.99
N SER A 377 -1.07 8.19 10.07
CA SER A 377 -0.16 8.86 9.12
C SER A 377 1.26 8.31 9.25
N ARG A 378 1.79 8.21 10.47
CA ARG A 378 3.11 7.60 10.75
C ARG A 378 3.22 6.20 10.15
N ALA A 379 2.22 5.37 10.40
CA ALA A 379 2.11 4.01 9.89
C ALA A 379 2.06 3.93 8.36
N LEU A 380 1.24 4.76 7.70
CA LEU A 380 1.05 4.70 6.25
C LEU A 380 2.24 5.32 5.49
N VAL A 381 2.87 6.35 6.04
CA VAL A 381 4.14 6.89 5.52
C VAL A 381 5.28 5.89 5.70
N HIS A 382 5.34 5.16 6.81
CA HIS A 382 6.27 4.02 6.97
C HIS A 382 6.07 2.97 5.88
N VAL A 383 4.84 2.48 5.66
CA VAL A 383 4.52 1.54 4.57
C VAL A 383 4.94 2.09 3.20
N PHE A 384 4.71 3.38 2.92
CA PHE A 384 5.11 3.99 1.66
C PHE A 384 6.62 3.92 1.42
N PHE A 385 7.44 4.24 2.43
CA PHE A 385 8.90 4.15 2.30
C PHE A 385 9.42 2.73 2.32
N ALA A 386 8.88 1.88 3.20
CA ALA A 386 9.22 0.47 3.31
C ALA A 386 8.95 -0.27 1.97
N GLN A 387 7.83 0.00 1.30
CA GLN A 387 7.52 -0.62 0.01
C GLN A 387 8.49 -0.19 -1.10
N ARG A 388 9.03 1.03 -1.04
CA ARG A 388 10.03 1.52 -2.00
C ARG A 388 11.41 0.94 -1.69
N SER A 389 11.73 0.70 -0.42
CA SER A 389 13.02 0.14 -0.01
C SER A 389 13.14 -1.36 -0.28
N THR A 390 12.07 -2.16 -0.35
CA THR A 390 12.18 -3.63 -0.65
C THR A 390 12.99 -3.95 -1.91
N THR A 391 13.05 -3.02 -2.86
CA THR A 391 13.78 -3.18 -4.13
C THR A 391 15.21 -2.63 -4.12
N LYS A 392 15.71 -2.18 -2.95
CA LYS A 392 17.09 -1.76 -2.68
C LYS A 392 17.81 -2.89 -1.94
N VAL A 393 18.26 -3.88 -2.68
CA VAL A 393 18.93 -5.08 -2.16
C VAL A 393 20.46 -4.86 -2.20
N PRO A 394 21.16 -4.92 -1.06
CA PRO A 394 22.63 -4.83 -1.01
C PRO A 394 23.30 -6.01 -1.73
N GLY A 395 24.44 -5.76 -2.37
CA GLY A 395 25.15 -6.74 -3.21
C GLY A 395 24.41 -7.13 -4.50
N VAL A 396 23.36 -6.40 -4.89
CA VAL A 396 22.51 -6.71 -6.06
C VAL A 396 22.14 -5.45 -6.84
N THR A 397 21.57 -4.44 -6.18
CA THR A 397 21.02 -3.23 -6.83
C THR A 397 21.91 -2.00 -6.71
N ASP A 398 22.93 -2.10 -5.88
CA ASP A 398 24.04 -1.17 -5.63
C ASP A 398 25.28 -1.47 -6.51
N VAL A 399 25.46 -2.72 -6.92
CA VAL A 399 26.61 -3.20 -7.73
C VAL A 399 26.48 -2.98 -9.25
N GLN A 400 25.68 -2.00 -9.68
CA GLN A 400 25.53 -1.55 -11.09
C GLN A 400 25.14 -2.62 -12.14
N LEU A 401 24.61 -3.77 -11.71
CA LEU A 401 24.09 -4.80 -12.61
C LEU A 401 22.94 -4.27 -13.47
N LYS A 402 22.87 -4.73 -14.72
CA LYS A 402 21.81 -4.36 -15.67
C LYS A 402 20.74 -5.47 -15.70
N PRO A 403 19.45 -5.17 -15.53
CA PRO A 403 18.40 -6.17 -15.66
C PRO A 403 18.38 -6.78 -17.07
N ARG A 404 18.35 -8.11 -17.16
CA ARG A 404 18.13 -8.83 -18.41
C ARG A 404 16.64 -8.76 -18.78
N GLN A 405 16.35 -8.69 -20.07
CA GLN A 405 14.96 -8.60 -20.54
C GLN A 405 14.34 -10.00 -20.60
N ILE A 406 13.41 -10.29 -19.69
CA ILE A 406 12.61 -11.52 -19.71
C ILE A 406 11.41 -11.32 -20.65
N ARG A 407 11.42 -12.02 -21.80
CA ARG A 407 10.37 -11.93 -22.83
C ARG A 407 9.49 -13.18 -22.87
N LYS A 408 10.08 -14.36 -22.68
CA LYS A 408 9.40 -15.66 -22.71
C LYS A 408 9.62 -16.42 -21.42
N VAL A 409 8.55 -16.85 -20.78
CA VAL A 409 8.55 -17.60 -19.51
C VAL A 409 7.85 -18.94 -19.68
N ALA A 410 8.46 -20.02 -19.22
CA ALA A 410 7.78 -21.30 -19.10
C ALA A 410 7.17 -21.44 -17.70
N VAL A 411 5.94 -21.92 -17.60
CA VAL A 411 5.28 -22.26 -16.34
C VAL A 411 5.00 -23.76 -16.34
N ILE A 412 5.48 -24.49 -15.33
CA ILE A 412 5.29 -25.94 -15.22
C ILE A 412 4.19 -26.22 -14.19
N GLY A 413 3.11 -26.84 -14.62
CA GLY A 413 1.89 -27.06 -13.83
C GLY A 413 0.85 -25.98 -14.07
N GLY A 414 -0.33 -26.38 -14.56
CA GLY A 414 -1.47 -25.54 -14.92
C GLY A 414 -2.53 -25.41 -13.82
N GLY A 415 -2.22 -25.81 -12.59
CA GLY A 415 -3.11 -25.70 -11.44
C GLY A 415 -3.42 -24.25 -11.01
N LEU A 416 -3.99 -24.09 -9.80
CA LEU A 416 -4.41 -22.78 -9.27
C LEU A 416 -3.28 -21.74 -9.27
N MET A 417 -2.08 -22.13 -8.84
CA MET A 417 -0.91 -21.24 -8.80
C MET A 417 -0.38 -20.94 -10.21
N GLY A 418 -0.02 -21.97 -10.98
CA GLY A 418 0.56 -21.79 -12.31
C GLY A 418 -0.35 -21.04 -13.29
N SER A 419 -1.66 -21.32 -13.31
CA SER A 419 -2.62 -20.53 -14.12
C SER A 419 -2.70 -19.07 -13.66
N GLY A 420 -2.59 -18.79 -12.36
CA GLY A 420 -2.51 -17.42 -11.83
C GLY A 420 -1.20 -16.70 -12.19
N ILE A 421 -0.07 -17.40 -12.13
CA ILE A 421 1.26 -16.89 -12.51
C ILE A 421 1.29 -16.56 -14.00
N ALA A 422 0.87 -17.51 -14.85
CA ALA A 422 0.72 -17.31 -16.29
C ALA A 422 -0.18 -16.10 -16.60
N THR A 423 -1.33 -15.96 -15.92
CA THR A 423 -2.22 -14.79 -16.07
C THR A 423 -1.49 -13.47 -15.80
N ALA A 424 -0.70 -13.39 -14.72
CA ALA A 424 0.01 -12.16 -14.34
C ALA A 424 1.08 -11.75 -15.37
N LEU A 425 1.80 -12.74 -15.92
CA LEU A 425 2.80 -12.56 -16.97
C LEU A 425 2.14 -12.09 -18.29
N LEU A 426 1.13 -12.81 -18.77
CA LEU A 426 0.43 -12.52 -20.03
C LEU A 426 -0.27 -11.14 -20.01
N ALA A 427 -0.93 -10.79 -18.90
CA ALA A 427 -1.55 -9.46 -18.72
C ALA A 427 -0.54 -8.30 -18.74
N SER A 428 0.75 -8.62 -18.63
CA SER A 428 1.88 -7.68 -18.65
C SER A 428 2.68 -7.73 -19.96
N ASN A 429 2.19 -8.47 -20.97
CA ASN A 429 2.83 -8.71 -22.28
C ASN A 429 4.10 -9.58 -22.25
N ILE A 430 4.24 -10.47 -21.26
CA ILE A 430 5.29 -11.50 -21.26
C ILE A 430 4.69 -12.79 -21.86
N ALA A 431 5.39 -13.41 -22.80
CA ALA A 431 4.93 -14.64 -23.44
C ALA A 431 5.05 -15.83 -22.48
N VAL A 432 4.05 -16.73 -22.49
CA VAL A 432 4.00 -17.88 -21.58
C VAL A 432 3.82 -19.20 -22.33
N VAL A 433 4.71 -20.14 -22.06
CA VAL A 433 4.54 -21.56 -22.39
C VAL A 433 4.06 -22.28 -21.13
N LEU A 434 2.85 -22.83 -21.13
CA LEU A 434 2.33 -23.63 -20.02
C LEU A 434 2.55 -25.12 -20.30
N LYS A 435 3.45 -25.75 -19.54
CA LYS A 435 3.72 -27.18 -19.63
C LYS A 435 2.90 -27.97 -18.61
N GLU A 436 2.14 -28.95 -19.09
CA GLU A 436 1.38 -29.87 -18.25
C GLU A 436 1.74 -31.33 -18.54
N VAL A 437 1.31 -32.26 -17.67
CA VAL A 437 1.62 -33.69 -17.77
C VAL A 437 0.74 -34.45 -18.77
N ASN A 438 -0.46 -33.94 -19.07
CA ASN A 438 -1.37 -34.53 -20.06
C ASN A 438 -2.35 -33.48 -20.64
N PRO A 439 -3.04 -33.78 -21.76
CA PRO A 439 -3.97 -32.84 -22.40
C PRO A 439 -5.13 -32.37 -21.50
N GLN A 440 -5.60 -33.21 -20.57
CA GLN A 440 -6.74 -32.89 -19.71
C GLN A 440 -6.38 -31.82 -18.67
N PHE A 441 -5.19 -31.91 -18.05
CA PHE A 441 -4.71 -30.85 -17.16
C PHE A 441 -4.33 -29.58 -17.93
N LEU A 442 -3.74 -29.72 -19.13
CA LEU A 442 -3.43 -28.58 -19.98
C LEU A 442 -4.70 -27.75 -20.31
N GLN A 443 -5.74 -28.40 -20.83
CA GLN A 443 -7.02 -27.76 -21.16
C GLN A 443 -7.69 -27.11 -19.94
N ARG A 444 -7.54 -27.69 -18.74
CA ARG A 444 -8.01 -27.08 -17.48
C ARG A 444 -7.22 -25.81 -17.15
N GLY A 445 -5.90 -25.83 -17.30
CA GLY A 445 -5.02 -24.67 -17.09
C GLY A 445 -5.35 -23.53 -18.05
N GLU A 446 -5.49 -23.83 -19.33
CA GLU A 446 -5.93 -22.89 -20.38
C GLU A 446 -7.25 -22.21 -20.03
N LYS A 447 -8.26 -23.00 -19.64
CA LYS A 447 -9.58 -22.48 -19.25
C LYS A 447 -9.52 -21.60 -18.00
N MET A 448 -8.63 -21.91 -17.05
CA MET A 448 -8.43 -21.07 -15.86
C MET A 448 -7.74 -19.75 -16.22
N ILE A 449 -6.73 -19.75 -17.10
CA ILE A 449 -6.07 -18.53 -17.59
C ILE A 449 -7.07 -17.62 -18.32
N ALA A 450 -7.84 -18.17 -19.26
CA ALA A 450 -8.88 -17.43 -19.99
C ALA A 450 -9.92 -16.83 -19.02
N GLY A 451 -10.42 -17.62 -18.07
CA GLY A 451 -11.35 -17.16 -17.05
C GLY A 451 -10.78 -16.04 -16.17
N ASN A 452 -9.51 -16.14 -15.74
CA ASN A 452 -8.83 -15.11 -14.97
C ASN A 452 -8.73 -13.79 -15.74
N LEU A 453 -8.35 -13.84 -17.03
CA LEU A 453 -8.26 -12.67 -17.92
C LEU A 453 -9.64 -12.03 -18.14
N GLU A 454 -10.68 -12.82 -18.41
CA GLU A 454 -12.06 -12.32 -18.45
C GLU A 454 -12.47 -11.63 -17.14
N GLY A 455 -12.05 -12.17 -16.00
CA GLY A 455 -12.29 -11.56 -14.70
C GLY A 455 -11.62 -10.20 -14.54
N LEU A 456 -10.41 -10.03 -15.09
CA LEU A 456 -9.72 -8.74 -15.12
C LEU A 456 -10.42 -7.73 -16.04
N VAL A 457 -10.98 -8.18 -17.17
CA VAL A 457 -11.81 -7.35 -18.06
C VAL A 457 -13.12 -6.94 -17.39
N LYS A 458 -13.84 -7.88 -16.75
CA LYS A 458 -15.07 -7.61 -16.00
C LYS A 458 -14.86 -6.64 -14.83
N ARG A 459 -13.64 -6.58 -14.27
CA ARG A 459 -13.22 -5.61 -13.23
C ARG A 459 -12.65 -4.29 -13.78
N GLY A 460 -12.63 -4.09 -15.11
CA GLY A 460 -12.04 -2.91 -15.75
C GLY A 460 -10.52 -2.77 -15.59
N SER A 461 -9.84 -3.79 -15.06
CA SER A 461 -8.38 -3.80 -14.85
C SER A 461 -7.58 -4.13 -16.12
N LEU A 462 -8.26 -4.67 -17.14
CA LEU A 462 -7.74 -5.03 -18.45
C LEU A 462 -8.78 -4.65 -19.52
N THR A 463 -8.35 -4.23 -20.71
CA THR A 463 -9.28 -4.02 -21.84
C THR A 463 -9.43 -5.31 -22.65
N LYS A 464 -10.51 -5.44 -23.44
CA LYS A 464 -10.72 -6.60 -24.31
C LYS A 464 -9.56 -6.82 -25.30
N ASP A 465 -9.03 -5.75 -25.88
CA ASP A 465 -7.90 -5.83 -26.81
C ASP A 465 -6.61 -6.29 -26.12
N LYS A 466 -6.38 -5.84 -24.88
CA LYS A 466 -5.25 -6.32 -24.06
C LYS A 466 -5.42 -7.78 -23.64
N MET A 467 -6.64 -8.24 -23.39
CA MET A 467 -6.94 -9.67 -23.19
C MET A 467 -6.67 -10.50 -24.44
N ASN A 468 -7.10 -10.05 -25.62
CA ASN A 468 -6.84 -10.75 -26.89
C ASN A 468 -5.33 -10.85 -27.16
N LYS A 469 -4.59 -9.75 -26.97
CA LYS A 469 -3.14 -9.74 -27.05
C LYS A 469 -2.48 -10.67 -26.02
N ALA A 470 -2.96 -10.68 -24.78
CA ALA A 470 -2.48 -11.61 -23.76
C ALA A 470 -2.68 -13.07 -24.19
N MET A 471 -3.84 -13.43 -24.76
CA MET A 471 -4.06 -14.80 -25.28
C MET A 471 -3.19 -15.14 -26.49
N SER A 472 -2.85 -14.18 -27.36
CA SER A 472 -1.93 -14.42 -28.48
C SER A 472 -0.47 -14.68 -28.06
N LEU A 473 -0.13 -14.39 -26.80
CA LEU A 473 1.19 -14.63 -26.20
C LEU A 473 1.26 -15.93 -25.39
N PHE A 474 0.18 -16.72 -25.37
CA PHE A 474 0.07 -17.98 -24.65
C PHE A 474 0.25 -19.19 -25.58
N LYS A 475 0.99 -20.21 -25.12
CA LYS A 475 1.09 -21.52 -25.76
C LYS A 475 0.98 -22.65 -24.73
N GLY A 476 0.18 -23.66 -25.00
CA GLY A 476 0.16 -24.91 -24.23
C GLY A 476 1.20 -25.92 -24.74
N ALA A 477 1.80 -26.70 -23.83
CA ALA A 477 2.79 -27.72 -24.14
C ALA A 477 2.64 -28.98 -23.25
N LEU A 478 3.05 -30.13 -23.77
CA LEU A 478 3.08 -31.41 -23.04
C LEU A 478 4.51 -31.90 -22.77
N ASP A 479 5.47 -31.42 -23.55
CA ASP A 479 6.91 -31.68 -23.44
C ASP A 479 7.70 -30.37 -23.25
N TYR A 480 9.03 -30.44 -23.39
CA TYR A 480 9.96 -29.34 -23.19
C TYR A 480 10.51 -28.74 -24.50
N SER A 481 9.96 -29.09 -25.67
CA SER A 481 10.48 -28.64 -26.99
C SER A 481 10.53 -27.11 -27.13
N ASP A 482 9.55 -26.40 -26.54
CA ASP A 482 9.42 -24.94 -26.52
C ASP A 482 10.30 -24.21 -25.49
N PHE A 483 11.19 -24.91 -24.77
CA PHE A 483 12.00 -24.33 -23.68
C PHE A 483 13.37 -23.81 -24.15
N LYS A 484 13.76 -24.06 -25.40
CA LYS A 484 15.09 -23.75 -25.97
C LYS A 484 15.40 -22.25 -26.11
N ASP A 485 14.38 -21.40 -26.02
CA ASP A 485 14.41 -19.94 -26.18
C ASP A 485 13.73 -19.21 -25.01
N VAL A 486 13.55 -19.90 -23.87
CA VAL A 486 12.92 -19.36 -22.67
C VAL A 486 13.95 -18.65 -21.78
N ASP A 487 13.58 -17.49 -21.25
CA ASP A 487 14.44 -16.66 -20.39
C ASP A 487 14.31 -17.01 -18.89
N MET A 488 13.17 -17.59 -18.50
CA MET A 488 12.87 -18.00 -17.13
C MET A 488 11.87 -19.15 -17.12
N VAL A 489 12.10 -20.17 -16.29
CA VAL A 489 11.11 -21.20 -15.94
C VAL A 489 10.56 -20.90 -14.54
N ILE A 490 9.26 -21.07 -14.33
CA ILE A 490 8.62 -21.06 -13.00
C ILE A 490 7.91 -22.39 -12.79
N GLU A 491 8.45 -23.21 -11.88
CA GLU A 491 7.90 -24.49 -11.47
C GLU A 491 6.79 -24.28 -10.42
N ALA A 492 5.58 -24.79 -10.69
CA ALA A 492 4.38 -24.63 -9.85
C ALA A 492 3.59 -25.95 -9.73
N VAL A 493 4.31 -27.08 -9.62
CA VAL A 493 3.75 -28.41 -9.34
C VAL A 493 3.67 -28.71 -7.84
N ILE A 494 3.04 -29.85 -7.50
CA ILE A 494 2.85 -30.33 -6.13
C ILE A 494 4.16 -30.43 -5.31
N GLU A 495 4.03 -30.29 -4.00
CA GLU A 495 5.15 -30.35 -3.04
C GLU A 495 5.67 -31.79 -2.86
N LYS A 496 6.40 -32.30 -3.85
CA LYS A 496 7.12 -33.58 -3.80
C LYS A 496 8.57 -33.39 -4.23
N ILE A 497 9.51 -33.57 -3.30
CA ILE A 497 10.96 -33.37 -3.53
C ILE A 497 11.47 -34.13 -4.77
N PRO A 498 11.24 -35.46 -4.94
CA PRO A 498 11.81 -36.18 -6.08
C PRO A 498 11.30 -35.67 -7.43
N LEU A 499 10.03 -35.26 -7.48
CA LEU A 499 9.42 -34.68 -8.69
C LEU A 499 10.05 -33.33 -9.03
N LYS A 500 10.18 -32.42 -8.05
CA LYS A 500 10.83 -31.12 -8.28
C LYS A 500 12.29 -31.28 -8.69
N GLN A 501 13.05 -32.16 -8.03
CA GLN A 501 14.43 -32.45 -8.42
C GLN A 501 14.54 -32.98 -9.88
N SER A 502 13.64 -33.89 -10.29
CA SER A 502 13.63 -34.38 -11.68
C SER A 502 13.32 -33.28 -12.70
N ILE A 503 12.34 -32.42 -12.40
CA ILE A 503 11.99 -31.26 -13.22
C ILE A 503 13.19 -30.30 -13.33
N PHE A 504 13.89 -30.03 -12.22
CA PHE A 504 15.03 -29.12 -12.20
C PHE A 504 16.24 -29.65 -12.99
N ALA A 505 16.51 -30.96 -12.94
CA ALA A 505 17.51 -31.60 -13.79
C ALA A 505 17.14 -31.56 -15.29
N ASP A 506 15.87 -31.78 -15.64
CA ASP A 506 15.41 -31.68 -17.03
C ASP A 506 15.50 -30.26 -17.59
N ILE A 507 15.04 -29.24 -16.85
CA ILE A 507 15.09 -27.85 -17.32
C ILE A 507 16.52 -27.32 -17.36
N GLU A 508 17.43 -27.75 -16.48
CA GLU A 508 18.86 -27.41 -16.58
C GLU A 508 19.45 -27.88 -17.92
N ARG A 509 19.14 -29.13 -18.30
CA ARG A 509 19.64 -29.77 -19.53
C ARG A 509 19.07 -29.16 -20.82
N ILE A 510 17.83 -28.66 -20.78
CA ILE A 510 17.10 -28.25 -21.98
C ILE A 510 17.10 -26.73 -22.18
N CYS A 511 17.08 -25.94 -21.10
CA CYS A 511 17.02 -24.47 -21.21
C CYS A 511 18.39 -23.86 -21.51
N PRO A 512 18.45 -22.68 -22.15
CA PRO A 512 19.69 -21.92 -22.32
C PRO A 512 20.44 -21.68 -21.00
N LYS A 513 21.76 -21.52 -21.07
CA LYS A 513 22.61 -21.17 -19.92
C LYS A 513 22.22 -19.85 -19.24
N HIS A 514 21.54 -18.93 -19.95
CA HIS A 514 21.07 -17.68 -19.35
C HIS A 514 19.74 -17.82 -18.60
N CYS A 515 18.96 -18.89 -18.85
CA CYS A 515 17.63 -19.07 -18.31
C CYS A 515 17.64 -19.17 -16.78
N ILE A 516 16.74 -18.46 -16.11
CA ILE A 516 16.52 -18.53 -14.65
C ILE A 516 15.63 -19.73 -14.33
N LEU A 517 15.99 -20.51 -13.31
CA LEU A 517 15.27 -21.71 -12.90
C LEU A 517 14.53 -21.43 -11.58
N ALA A 518 13.30 -20.94 -11.65
CA ALA A 518 12.52 -20.54 -10.48
C ALA A 518 11.54 -21.63 -10.01
N THR A 519 11.32 -21.72 -8.69
CA THR A 519 10.27 -22.54 -8.08
C THR A 519 9.29 -21.69 -7.27
N ASN A 520 8.01 -22.05 -7.30
CA ASN A 520 6.94 -21.52 -6.46
C ASN A 520 6.66 -22.44 -5.24
N THR A 521 7.61 -23.28 -4.82
CA THR A 521 7.45 -24.02 -3.55
C THR A 521 7.23 -23.04 -2.37
N SER A 522 6.46 -23.46 -1.38
CA SER A 522 6.15 -22.69 -0.17
C SER A 522 6.84 -23.22 1.10
N THR A 523 7.44 -24.41 1.05
CA THR A 523 8.01 -25.10 2.22
C THR A 523 9.29 -25.89 1.96
N ILE A 524 9.65 -26.21 0.71
CA ILE A 524 10.84 -27.01 0.40
C ILE A 524 12.07 -26.11 0.26
N ASP A 525 13.17 -26.53 0.89
CA ASP A 525 14.49 -25.90 0.78
C ASP A 525 14.99 -25.90 -0.68
N LEU A 526 15.34 -24.72 -1.21
CA LEU A 526 15.83 -24.55 -2.58
C LEU A 526 17.14 -25.30 -2.87
N ASN A 527 18.00 -25.53 -1.87
CA ASN A 527 19.20 -26.35 -2.00
C ASN A 527 18.83 -27.82 -2.28
N VAL A 528 17.75 -28.31 -1.65
CA VAL A 528 17.23 -29.67 -1.89
C VAL A 528 16.56 -29.77 -3.27
N VAL A 529 15.88 -28.71 -3.73
CA VAL A 529 15.37 -28.65 -5.11
C VAL A 529 16.51 -28.70 -6.13
N GLY A 530 17.59 -27.96 -5.88
CA GLY A 530 18.77 -27.86 -6.75
C GLY A 530 19.85 -28.94 -6.58
N GLU A 531 19.63 -29.94 -5.72
CA GLU A 531 20.63 -30.95 -5.36
C GLU A 531 21.13 -31.76 -6.57
N LYS A 532 20.25 -32.03 -7.55
CA LYS A 532 20.54 -32.80 -8.78
C LYS A 532 20.86 -31.91 -9.98
N THR A 533 21.42 -30.72 -9.75
CA THR A 533 21.80 -29.77 -10.79
C THR A 533 23.25 -29.30 -10.63
N ASN A 534 23.80 -28.61 -11.63
CA ASN A 534 25.10 -27.92 -11.55
C ASN A 534 24.97 -26.38 -11.62
N SER A 535 23.76 -25.87 -11.81
CA SER A 535 23.42 -24.45 -12.02
C SER A 535 22.74 -23.80 -10.82
N GLN A 536 23.20 -24.07 -9.59
CA GLN A 536 22.57 -23.50 -8.39
C GLN A 536 22.59 -21.96 -8.36
N ASP A 537 23.49 -21.32 -9.12
CA ASP A 537 23.55 -19.88 -9.32
C ASP A 537 22.33 -19.30 -10.07
N ARG A 538 21.62 -20.15 -10.83
CA ARG A 538 20.40 -19.79 -11.57
C ARG A 538 19.11 -20.21 -10.86
N ILE A 539 19.22 -20.93 -9.73
CA ILE A 539 18.07 -21.39 -8.94
C ILE A 539 17.62 -20.30 -7.97
N ILE A 540 16.32 -20.01 -7.98
CA ILE A 540 15.69 -18.96 -7.19
C ILE A 540 14.25 -19.34 -6.80
N GLY A 541 13.72 -18.77 -5.72
CA GLY A 541 12.31 -18.90 -5.40
C GLY A 541 11.54 -17.72 -5.97
N ALA A 542 10.47 -18.00 -6.70
CA ALA A 542 9.46 -17.02 -7.11
C ALA A 542 8.15 -17.40 -6.40
N HIS A 543 8.08 -17.14 -5.10
CA HIS A 543 6.96 -17.55 -4.26
C HIS A 543 5.82 -16.53 -4.36
N PHE A 544 4.81 -16.87 -5.16
CA PHE A 544 3.57 -16.10 -5.31
C PHE A 544 2.54 -16.50 -4.25
N PHE A 545 1.67 -15.55 -3.89
CA PHE A 545 0.55 -15.77 -2.97
C PHE A 545 -0.76 -15.98 -3.73
N SER A 546 -1.58 -16.95 -3.30
CA SER A 546 -2.84 -17.27 -3.98
C SER A 546 -3.94 -16.24 -3.68
N PRO A 547 -4.71 -15.75 -4.68
CA PRO A 547 -4.58 -16.00 -6.11
C PRO A 547 -3.44 -15.17 -6.74
N ALA A 548 -2.52 -15.83 -7.45
CA ALA A 548 -1.27 -15.22 -7.92
C ALA A 548 -1.43 -14.03 -8.89
N HIS A 549 -2.55 -13.92 -9.61
CA HIS A 549 -2.84 -12.76 -10.45
C HIS A 549 -3.47 -11.56 -9.70
N ILE A 550 -3.83 -11.73 -8.42
CA ILE A 550 -4.45 -10.71 -7.56
C ILE A 550 -3.50 -10.26 -6.45
N MET A 551 -2.91 -11.20 -5.71
CA MET A 551 -2.09 -10.87 -4.53
C MET A 551 -0.85 -10.06 -4.93
N PRO A 552 -0.54 -8.95 -4.24
CA PRO A 552 0.52 -8.04 -4.68
C PRO A 552 1.93 -8.49 -4.30
N LEU A 553 2.10 -9.34 -3.27
CA LEU A 553 3.42 -9.79 -2.83
C LEU A 553 4.04 -10.84 -3.78
N LEU A 554 5.35 -10.74 -3.96
CA LEU A 554 6.20 -11.80 -4.51
C LEU A 554 7.41 -11.96 -3.58
N GLU A 555 7.52 -13.11 -2.90
CA GLU A 555 8.74 -13.45 -2.16
C GLU A 555 9.79 -13.99 -3.15
N ILE A 556 10.95 -13.33 -3.18
CA ILE A 556 12.11 -13.73 -3.97
C ILE A 556 13.07 -14.45 -3.03
N VAL A 557 13.02 -15.77 -3.04
CA VAL A 557 13.82 -16.59 -2.12
C VAL A 557 15.21 -16.82 -2.72
N ARG A 558 16.26 -16.46 -1.99
CA ARG A 558 17.65 -16.70 -2.38
C ARG A 558 18.31 -17.77 -1.50
N THR A 559 19.15 -18.59 -2.12
CA THR A 559 20.18 -19.37 -1.41
C THR A 559 21.46 -18.53 -1.26
N GLU A 560 22.52 -19.11 -0.70
CA GLU A 560 23.86 -18.52 -0.74
C GLU A 560 24.49 -18.57 -2.15
N LYS A 561 24.04 -19.52 -2.99
CA LYS A 561 24.57 -19.73 -4.35
C LYS A 561 23.85 -18.89 -5.40
N THR A 562 22.58 -18.54 -5.18
CA THR A 562 21.74 -17.77 -6.11
C THR A 562 22.42 -16.47 -6.54
N SER A 563 22.64 -16.29 -7.84
CA SER A 563 23.38 -15.15 -8.38
C SER A 563 22.65 -13.82 -8.17
N PRO A 564 23.38 -12.71 -7.90
CA PRO A 564 22.81 -11.36 -7.86
C PRO A 564 22.02 -10.99 -9.12
N GLN A 565 22.46 -11.46 -10.30
CA GLN A 565 21.76 -11.21 -11.56
C GLN A 565 20.35 -11.85 -11.58
N ALA A 566 20.20 -13.11 -11.15
CA ALA A 566 18.90 -13.76 -11.08
C ALA A 566 17.93 -13.04 -10.12
N ILE A 567 18.45 -12.53 -8.99
CA ILE A 567 17.68 -11.72 -8.04
C ILE A 567 17.23 -10.39 -8.68
N LEU A 568 18.14 -9.66 -9.34
CA LEU A 568 17.81 -8.40 -10.02
C LEU A 568 16.76 -8.58 -11.13
N ASP A 569 16.89 -9.64 -11.92
CA ASP A 569 15.97 -9.94 -13.00
C ASP A 569 14.59 -10.28 -12.47
N LEU A 570 14.48 -11.10 -11.42
CA LEU A 570 13.18 -11.43 -10.81
C LEU A 570 12.56 -10.23 -10.06
N ILE A 571 13.35 -9.34 -9.45
CA ILE A 571 12.87 -8.03 -8.97
C ILE A 571 12.26 -7.23 -10.12
N THR A 572 12.91 -7.25 -11.29
CA THR A 572 12.49 -6.50 -12.48
C THR A 572 11.22 -7.08 -13.10
N VAL A 573 11.13 -8.41 -13.24
CA VAL A 573 9.89 -9.12 -13.61
C VAL A 573 8.78 -8.75 -12.63
N GLY A 574 9.02 -8.87 -11.33
CA GLY A 574 8.06 -8.51 -10.28
C GLY A 574 7.49 -7.10 -10.45
N LYS A 575 8.34 -6.10 -10.69
CA LYS A 575 7.92 -4.72 -11.01
C LYS A 575 7.07 -4.64 -12.28
N ILE A 576 7.46 -5.33 -13.35
CA ILE A 576 6.72 -5.36 -14.64
C ILE A 576 5.33 -5.96 -14.46
N ILE A 577 5.21 -7.08 -13.74
CA ILE A 577 3.93 -7.74 -13.43
C ILE A 577 3.18 -7.12 -12.24
N LYS A 578 3.54 -5.89 -11.84
CA LYS A 578 2.91 -5.09 -10.79
C LYS A 578 2.84 -5.78 -9.42
N LYS A 579 3.82 -6.63 -9.13
CA LYS A 579 4.07 -7.17 -7.79
C LYS A 579 5.03 -6.26 -7.02
N VAL A 580 5.00 -6.42 -5.71
CA VAL A 580 6.00 -5.89 -4.78
C VAL A 580 6.95 -7.04 -4.47
N PRO A 581 8.15 -7.06 -5.06
CA PRO A 581 9.15 -8.07 -4.73
C PRO A 581 9.75 -7.77 -3.35
N VAL A 582 9.90 -8.81 -2.54
CA VAL A 582 10.64 -8.80 -1.26
C VAL A 582 11.66 -9.93 -1.32
N VAL A 583 12.96 -9.62 -1.19
CA VAL A 583 14.01 -10.64 -1.19
C VAL A 583 14.16 -11.23 0.20
N VAL A 584 14.09 -12.56 0.28
CA VAL A 584 14.10 -13.33 1.53
C VAL A 584 15.10 -14.48 1.46
N GLY A 585 15.60 -14.91 2.61
CA GLY A 585 16.46 -16.09 2.76
C GLY A 585 15.66 -17.39 2.61
N ASN A 586 16.35 -18.43 2.16
CA ASN A 586 15.83 -19.78 2.05
C ASN A 586 15.73 -20.46 3.43
N CYS A 587 14.50 -20.67 3.90
CA CYS A 587 14.17 -21.51 5.06
C CYS A 587 12.73 -22.04 4.92
N THR A 588 12.34 -23.04 5.72
CA THR A 588 10.95 -23.53 5.78
C THR A 588 9.96 -22.37 5.99
N GLY A 589 9.05 -22.15 5.04
CA GLY A 589 8.05 -21.08 5.11
C GLY A 589 8.55 -19.65 4.84
N PHE A 590 9.82 -19.49 4.46
CA PHE A 590 10.48 -18.21 4.13
C PHE A 590 10.25 -17.12 5.19
N ALA A 591 9.81 -15.90 4.79
CA ALA A 591 9.49 -14.85 5.76
C ALA A 591 8.00 -14.88 6.14
N VAL A 592 7.07 -14.85 5.18
CA VAL A 592 5.64 -14.74 5.49
C VAL A 592 5.09 -15.97 6.20
N ASN A 593 5.15 -17.16 5.59
CA ASN A 593 4.47 -18.33 6.15
C ASN A 593 5.12 -18.75 7.47
N ARG A 594 6.44 -18.61 7.59
CA ARG A 594 7.19 -18.81 8.82
C ARG A 594 6.81 -17.82 9.93
N THR A 595 6.79 -16.52 9.66
CA THR A 595 6.37 -15.56 10.69
C THR A 595 4.91 -15.79 11.10
N PHE A 596 4.06 -16.26 10.18
CA PHE A 596 2.62 -16.33 10.38
C PHE A 596 2.07 -17.66 10.90
N PHE A 597 2.81 -18.79 10.86
CA PHE A 597 2.30 -20.07 11.41
C PHE A 597 1.83 -20.01 12.88
N PRO A 598 2.43 -19.19 13.78
CA PRO A 598 1.95 -19.07 15.16
C PRO A 598 0.56 -18.41 15.29
N TYR A 599 0.08 -17.71 14.24
CA TYR A 599 -1.22 -17.01 14.24
C TYR A 599 -2.40 -17.96 14.47
N THR A 600 -2.44 -19.08 13.75
CA THR A 600 -3.46 -20.13 13.95
C THR A 600 -3.20 -20.95 15.21
N GLN A 601 -1.94 -21.17 15.59
CA GLN A 601 -1.62 -21.94 16.80
C GLN A 601 -2.04 -21.20 18.07
N GLY A 602 -1.80 -19.89 18.17
CA GLY A 602 -2.28 -19.06 19.27
C GLY A 602 -3.81 -19.07 19.39
N SER A 603 -4.55 -19.12 18.27
CA SER A 603 -6.01 -19.22 18.31
C SER A 603 -6.49 -20.60 18.79
N HIS A 604 -5.82 -21.68 18.41
CA HIS A 604 -6.12 -23.03 18.90
C HIS A 604 -5.90 -23.15 20.43
N LEU A 605 -4.85 -22.54 20.97
CA LEU A 605 -4.65 -22.48 22.42
C LEU A 605 -5.77 -21.70 23.12
N LEU A 606 -6.18 -20.54 22.59
CA LEU A 606 -7.29 -19.78 23.17
C LEU A 606 -8.60 -20.62 23.19
N VAL A 607 -8.84 -21.45 22.18
CA VAL A 607 -9.98 -22.38 22.17
C VAL A 607 -9.84 -23.44 23.27
N SER A 608 -8.64 -23.99 23.51
CA SER A 608 -8.41 -24.97 24.57
C SER A 608 -8.52 -24.35 25.98
N LEU A 609 -8.24 -23.06 26.12
CA LEU A 609 -8.52 -22.23 27.31
C LEU A 609 -9.99 -21.79 27.43
N GLY A 610 -10.90 -22.36 26.62
CA GLY A 610 -12.34 -22.17 26.75
C GLY A 610 -12.90 -20.90 26.09
N ILE A 611 -12.12 -20.22 25.25
CA ILE A 611 -12.57 -19.04 24.49
C ILE A 611 -13.36 -19.47 23.24
N ASP A 612 -14.37 -18.70 22.90
CA ASP A 612 -15.23 -18.89 21.73
C ASP A 612 -14.53 -18.50 20.42
N VAL A 613 -14.65 -19.34 19.39
CA VAL A 613 -14.03 -19.14 18.07
C VAL A 613 -14.53 -17.86 17.39
N PHE A 614 -15.82 -17.54 17.53
CA PHE A 614 -16.42 -16.37 16.88
C PHE A 614 -16.06 -15.07 17.60
N ARG A 615 -15.83 -15.10 18.93
CA ARG A 615 -15.20 -14.01 19.69
C ARG A 615 -13.77 -13.75 19.22
N ILE A 616 -12.96 -14.80 19.06
CA ILE A 616 -11.58 -14.67 18.57
C ILE A 616 -11.57 -14.01 17.18
N ASP A 617 -12.32 -14.55 16.23
CA ASP A 617 -12.38 -14.01 14.87
C ASP A 617 -12.89 -12.57 14.83
N ARG A 618 -13.86 -12.21 15.68
CA ARG A 618 -14.35 -10.83 15.82
C ARG A 618 -13.29 -9.88 16.37
N VAL A 619 -12.54 -10.26 17.41
CA VAL A 619 -11.47 -9.43 18.00
C VAL A 619 -10.39 -9.14 16.96
N ILE A 620 -9.94 -10.17 16.25
CA ILE A 620 -8.88 -10.05 15.24
C ILE A 620 -9.34 -9.28 13.99
N SER A 621 -10.61 -9.43 13.59
CA SER A 621 -11.21 -8.61 12.53
C SER A 621 -11.34 -7.14 12.94
N ASN A 622 -11.77 -6.85 14.18
CA ASN A 622 -11.87 -5.49 14.71
C ASN A 622 -10.51 -4.78 14.81
N PHE A 623 -9.44 -5.52 15.15
CA PHE A 623 -8.07 -4.99 15.13
C PHE A 623 -7.65 -4.48 13.75
N GLY A 624 -8.05 -5.19 12.69
CA GLY A 624 -7.86 -4.80 11.30
C GLY A 624 -7.59 -5.91 10.30
N MET A 625 -7.54 -7.19 10.72
CA MET A 625 -7.31 -8.28 9.78
C MET A 625 -8.52 -8.48 8.85
N PRO A 626 -8.33 -8.82 7.56
CA PRO A 626 -9.44 -9.09 6.64
C PRO A 626 -10.34 -10.25 7.07
N MET A 627 -9.78 -11.23 7.79
CA MET A 627 -10.43 -12.43 8.31
C MET A 627 -9.76 -12.82 9.63
N GLY A 628 -10.55 -13.34 10.58
CA GLY A 628 -10.01 -13.99 11.77
C GLY A 628 -9.33 -15.34 11.46
N PRO A 629 -8.59 -15.92 12.41
CA PRO A 629 -7.85 -17.17 12.20
C PRO A 629 -8.73 -18.35 11.77
N PHE A 630 -9.96 -18.49 12.28
CA PHE A 630 -10.82 -19.64 11.95
C PHE A 630 -11.47 -19.50 10.57
N GLN A 631 -11.98 -18.30 10.23
CA GLN A 631 -12.43 -17.98 8.89
C GLN A 631 -11.30 -18.07 7.85
N LEU A 632 -10.06 -17.71 8.22
CA LEU A 632 -8.91 -17.90 7.35
C LEU A 632 -8.63 -19.38 7.09
N GLN A 633 -8.67 -20.22 8.12
CA GLN A 633 -8.43 -21.66 8.02
C GLN A 633 -9.50 -22.36 7.15
N ASP A 634 -10.77 -21.96 7.28
CA ASP A 634 -11.86 -22.38 6.39
C ASP A 634 -11.58 -22.05 4.90
N VAL A 635 -11.01 -20.88 4.63
CA VAL A 635 -10.75 -20.38 3.26
C VAL A 635 -9.47 -20.97 2.67
N ALA A 636 -8.44 -21.20 3.49
CA ALA A 636 -7.19 -21.84 3.08
C ALA A 636 -7.36 -23.35 2.79
N GLY A 637 -8.25 -24.02 3.53
CA GLY A 637 -8.59 -25.43 3.34
C GLY A 637 -7.74 -26.36 4.22
N TYR A 638 -8.42 -27.25 4.95
CA TYR A 638 -7.80 -28.06 6.01
C TYR A 638 -6.75 -29.06 5.50
N GLY A 639 -6.90 -29.58 4.28
CA GLY A 639 -5.89 -30.45 3.68
C GLY A 639 -4.52 -29.79 3.53
N VAL A 640 -4.47 -28.46 3.34
CA VAL A 640 -3.20 -27.70 3.31
C VAL A 640 -2.61 -27.62 4.72
N ALA A 641 -3.43 -27.31 5.73
CA ALA A 641 -3.00 -27.23 7.12
C ALA A 641 -2.42 -28.57 7.63
N LEU A 642 -3.09 -29.68 7.33
CA LEU A 642 -2.60 -31.03 7.67
C LEU A 642 -1.31 -31.38 6.92
N ALA A 643 -1.21 -31.06 5.62
CA ALA A 643 -0.02 -31.35 4.82
C ALA A 643 1.24 -30.57 5.27
N VAL A 644 1.08 -29.44 5.95
CA VAL A 644 2.22 -28.67 6.49
C VAL A 644 2.48 -28.90 7.98
N LYS A 645 1.53 -29.48 8.74
CA LYS A 645 1.61 -29.70 10.20
C LYS A 645 2.98 -30.28 10.62
N ASP A 646 3.32 -31.44 10.06
CA ASP A 646 4.56 -32.16 10.39
C ASP A 646 5.82 -31.43 9.91
N ILE A 647 5.71 -30.65 8.83
CA ILE A 647 6.82 -29.85 8.29
C ILE A 647 7.20 -28.73 9.27
N TYR A 648 6.21 -28.00 9.80
CA TYR A 648 6.44 -26.95 10.80
C TYR A 648 6.85 -27.54 12.15
N ALA A 649 6.22 -28.63 12.60
CA ALA A 649 6.60 -29.32 13.82
C ALA A 649 8.08 -29.77 13.79
N LYS A 650 8.51 -30.43 12.70
CA LYS A 650 9.90 -30.86 12.50
C LYS A 650 10.88 -29.70 12.38
N ALA A 651 10.51 -28.61 11.72
CA ALA A 651 11.39 -27.46 11.50
C ALA A 651 11.57 -26.57 12.74
N PHE A 652 10.54 -26.46 13.58
CA PHE A 652 10.48 -25.43 14.63
C PHE A 652 10.41 -25.97 16.06
N GLY A 653 10.11 -27.26 16.27
CA GLY A 653 10.20 -27.94 17.56
C GLY A 653 9.29 -27.32 18.62
N GLU A 654 9.84 -26.98 19.79
CA GLU A 654 9.10 -26.34 20.90
C GLU A 654 8.39 -25.02 20.54
N ARG A 655 8.76 -24.38 19.42
CA ARG A 655 8.08 -23.18 18.89
C ARG A 655 6.73 -23.50 18.23
N ASN A 656 6.46 -24.77 17.96
CA ASN A 656 5.23 -25.25 17.33
C ASN A 656 4.27 -25.80 18.39
N LEU A 657 3.09 -25.19 18.52
CA LEU A 657 2.00 -25.78 19.30
C LEU A 657 1.40 -26.96 18.52
N ASP A 658 1.46 -28.17 19.07
CA ASP A 658 0.69 -29.29 18.53
C ASP A 658 -0.80 -29.12 18.85
N SER A 659 -1.64 -29.48 17.88
CA SER A 659 -3.09 -29.33 17.95
C SER A 659 -3.76 -30.24 16.95
N ASP A 660 -4.71 -31.03 17.44
CA ASP A 660 -5.58 -31.95 16.71
C ASP A 660 -6.92 -31.31 16.29
N LEU A 661 -7.12 -30.01 16.53
CA LEU A 661 -8.39 -29.33 16.22
C LEU A 661 -8.77 -29.45 14.72
N VAL A 662 -7.80 -29.37 13.80
CA VAL A 662 -8.07 -29.52 12.35
C VAL A 662 -8.39 -30.97 12.00
N ASP A 663 -7.69 -31.93 12.62
CA ASP A 663 -7.95 -33.36 12.47
C ASP A 663 -9.39 -33.71 12.91
N LEU A 664 -9.82 -33.18 14.06
CA LEU A 664 -11.18 -33.31 14.58
C LEU A 664 -12.24 -32.64 13.68
N MET A 665 -11.93 -31.48 13.11
CA MET A 665 -12.83 -30.81 12.16
C MET A 665 -13.02 -31.63 10.87
N VAL A 666 -11.95 -32.23 10.34
CA VAL A 666 -12.05 -33.14 9.17
C VAL A 666 -12.85 -34.40 9.52
N LYS A 667 -12.67 -34.94 10.74
CA LYS A 667 -13.42 -36.10 11.28
C LYS A 667 -14.93 -35.83 11.42
N ASP A 668 -15.36 -34.61 11.77
CA ASP A 668 -16.78 -34.16 11.74
C ASP A 668 -17.31 -33.87 10.31
N GLY A 669 -16.50 -34.15 9.28
CA GLY A 669 -16.87 -33.94 7.86
C GLY A 669 -16.78 -32.49 7.40
N ARG A 670 -16.06 -31.62 8.11
CA ARG A 670 -15.87 -30.21 7.76
C ARG A 670 -14.61 -30.04 6.91
N GLN A 671 -14.72 -29.30 5.81
CA GLN A 671 -13.57 -28.99 4.94
C GLN A 671 -13.54 -27.51 4.55
N GLY A 672 -14.08 -26.66 5.43
CA GLY A 672 -14.10 -25.21 5.26
C GLY A 672 -14.98 -24.78 4.10
N LYS A 673 -14.50 -23.79 3.34
CA LYS A 673 -15.19 -23.26 2.16
C LYS A 673 -15.28 -24.29 1.02
N MET A 674 -14.44 -25.33 1.00
CA MET A 674 -14.38 -26.29 -0.10
C MET A 674 -15.63 -27.16 -0.23
N ASN A 675 -16.19 -27.62 0.90
CA ASN A 675 -17.48 -28.34 0.94
C ASN A 675 -18.63 -27.49 1.49
N GLY A 676 -18.41 -26.18 1.68
CA GLY A 676 -19.40 -25.24 2.20
C GLY A 676 -19.57 -25.25 3.72
N LYS A 677 -18.84 -26.08 4.47
CA LYS A 677 -18.99 -26.27 5.92
C LYS A 677 -17.65 -26.36 6.63
N GLY A 678 -17.37 -25.34 7.45
CA GLY A 678 -16.16 -25.17 8.25
C GLY A 678 -16.47 -24.83 9.70
N TYR A 679 -15.77 -23.85 10.28
CA TYR A 679 -16.27 -23.11 11.45
C TYR A 679 -17.50 -22.26 11.08
N TYR A 680 -17.58 -21.85 9.81
CA TYR A 680 -18.71 -21.13 9.22
C TYR A 680 -19.41 -21.97 8.13
N ILE A 681 -20.66 -21.63 7.83
CA ILE A 681 -21.37 -22.06 6.62
C ILE A 681 -21.11 -21.08 5.47
N TYR A 682 -20.77 -21.61 4.30
CA TYR A 682 -20.49 -20.85 3.07
C TYR A 682 -21.54 -21.12 2.00
N GLU A 683 -22.55 -20.26 1.94
CA GLU A 683 -23.53 -20.24 0.84
C GLU A 683 -22.97 -19.50 -0.39
N LYS A 684 -23.32 -19.96 -1.59
CA LYS A 684 -22.85 -19.35 -2.85
C LYS A 684 -23.33 -17.90 -2.98
N GLY A 685 -22.39 -16.95 -2.94
CA GLY A 685 -22.67 -15.52 -3.00
C GLY A 685 -23.11 -14.89 -1.66
N GLY A 686 -23.23 -15.70 -0.60
CA GLY A 686 -23.52 -15.23 0.75
C GLY A 686 -22.27 -14.75 1.50
N LYS A 687 -22.50 -14.06 2.63
CA LYS A 687 -21.46 -13.89 3.66
C LYS A 687 -21.38 -15.18 4.50
N PRO A 688 -20.19 -15.55 5.02
CA PRO A 688 -20.08 -16.68 5.93
C PRO A 688 -20.93 -16.44 7.19
N LYS A 689 -21.64 -17.49 7.63
CA LYS A 689 -22.48 -17.48 8.84
C LYS A 689 -21.84 -18.40 9.88
N PRO A 690 -21.70 -18.01 11.16
CA PRO A 690 -21.27 -18.92 12.23
C PRO A 690 -22.09 -20.21 12.22
N ASP A 691 -21.46 -21.38 12.38
CA ASP A 691 -22.15 -22.66 12.52
C ASP A 691 -22.13 -23.13 13.98
N PRO A 692 -23.23 -23.00 14.76
CA PRO A 692 -23.28 -23.46 16.15
C PRO A 692 -22.98 -24.96 16.32
N SER A 693 -23.18 -25.79 15.28
CA SER A 693 -22.94 -27.24 15.37
C SER A 693 -21.45 -27.60 15.50
N VAL A 694 -20.54 -26.66 15.21
CA VAL A 694 -19.09 -26.81 15.43
C VAL A 694 -18.73 -26.94 16.92
N GLN A 695 -19.60 -26.47 17.81
CA GLN A 695 -19.36 -26.45 19.26
C GLN A 695 -19.07 -27.83 19.85
N ARG A 696 -19.63 -28.90 19.27
CA ARG A 696 -19.33 -30.29 19.67
C ARG A 696 -17.88 -30.69 19.42
N VAL A 697 -17.33 -30.29 18.26
CA VAL A 697 -15.92 -30.52 17.89
C VAL A 697 -14.98 -29.72 18.78
N ILE A 698 -15.35 -28.48 19.08
CA ILE A 698 -14.64 -27.61 20.03
C ILE A 698 -14.60 -28.21 21.44
N GLU A 699 -15.67 -28.88 21.88
CA GLU A 699 -15.74 -29.57 23.17
C GLU A 699 -14.94 -30.88 23.20
N GLU A 700 -14.89 -31.64 22.11
CA GLU A 700 -14.00 -32.80 21.96
C GLU A 700 -12.53 -32.35 22.07
N TYR A 701 -12.14 -31.32 21.32
CA TYR A 701 -10.80 -30.72 21.37
C TYR A 701 -10.41 -30.23 22.77
N ARG A 702 -11.29 -29.47 23.45
CA ARG A 702 -11.04 -28.98 24.82
C ARG A 702 -10.81 -30.11 25.83
N LYS A 703 -11.52 -31.24 25.70
CA LYS A 703 -11.33 -32.43 26.55
C LYS A 703 -9.99 -33.10 26.29
N GLY A 704 -9.54 -33.16 25.03
CA GLY A 704 -8.24 -33.71 24.64
C GLY A 704 -7.06 -32.88 25.14
N ALA A 705 -7.12 -31.56 24.96
CA ALA A 705 -6.00 -30.65 25.20
C ALA A 705 -5.54 -30.49 26.67
N LYS A 706 -6.40 -30.77 27.66
CA LYS A 706 -6.09 -30.75 29.11
C LYS A 706 -5.44 -29.47 29.67
N THR A 707 -5.45 -28.35 28.93
CA THR A 707 -4.78 -27.07 29.26
C THR A 707 -5.42 -26.24 30.38
N MET A 708 -6.42 -26.74 31.12
CA MET A 708 -7.09 -26.00 32.20
C MET A 708 -6.98 -26.70 33.58
N PRO A 709 -5.78 -26.75 34.21
CA PRO A 709 -5.60 -27.35 35.53
C PRO A 709 -6.25 -26.56 36.69
N GLY A 710 -6.70 -25.32 36.47
CA GLY A 710 -7.23 -24.41 37.51
C GLY A 710 -8.59 -23.76 37.19
N GLY A 711 -9.37 -24.33 36.27
CA GLY A 711 -10.64 -23.74 35.81
C GLY A 711 -10.48 -22.75 34.64
N LYS A 712 -11.55 -22.02 34.33
CA LYS A 712 -11.63 -21.16 33.14
C LYS A 712 -10.97 -19.80 33.36
N PRO A 713 -9.88 -19.44 32.65
CA PRO A 713 -9.19 -18.17 32.84
C PRO A 713 -10.03 -16.98 32.35
N VAL A 714 -9.89 -15.83 33.02
CA VAL A 714 -10.47 -14.55 32.58
C VAL A 714 -9.53 -13.93 31.54
N ILE A 715 -9.84 -14.13 30.26
CA ILE A 715 -9.06 -13.60 29.13
C ILE A 715 -9.82 -12.42 28.50
N THR A 716 -9.18 -11.24 28.48
CA THR A 716 -9.73 -10.02 27.87
C THR A 716 -9.65 -10.05 26.34
N ASP A 717 -10.34 -9.15 25.64
CA ASP A 717 -10.19 -9.02 24.18
C ASP A 717 -8.76 -8.55 23.80
N GLN A 718 -8.07 -7.84 24.69
CA GLN A 718 -6.66 -7.47 24.51
C GLN A 718 -5.75 -8.69 24.66
N ASP A 719 -5.97 -9.56 25.66
CA ASP A 719 -5.19 -10.79 25.80
C ASP A 719 -5.43 -11.75 24.63
N ILE A 720 -6.65 -11.83 24.08
CA ILE A 720 -6.92 -12.59 22.84
C ILE A 720 -6.04 -12.09 21.68
N LEU A 721 -5.97 -10.77 21.49
CA LEU A 721 -5.17 -10.15 20.45
C LEU A 721 -3.68 -10.45 20.63
N GLU A 722 -3.17 -10.28 21.86
CA GLU A 722 -1.76 -10.44 22.18
C GLU A 722 -1.30 -11.90 22.20
N MET A 723 -2.12 -12.84 22.70
CA MET A 723 -1.80 -14.28 22.67
C MET A 723 -1.77 -14.85 21.25
N ILE A 724 -2.40 -14.18 20.28
CA ILE A 724 -2.30 -14.50 18.84
C ILE A 724 -1.09 -13.80 18.21
N PHE A 725 -0.90 -12.49 18.40
CA PHE A 725 0.12 -11.74 17.68
C PHE A 725 1.51 -11.71 18.35
N PHE A 726 1.65 -11.88 19.66
CA PHE A 726 2.99 -11.87 20.28
C PHE A 726 3.83 -13.10 19.91
N PRO A 727 3.28 -14.33 19.76
CA PRO A 727 4.02 -15.44 19.15
C PRO A 727 4.47 -15.15 17.71
N VAL A 728 3.62 -14.49 16.92
CA VAL A 728 3.91 -14.05 15.54
C VAL A 728 5.04 -12.99 15.53
N VAL A 729 5.01 -12.01 16.42
CA VAL A 729 6.11 -11.03 16.63
C VAL A 729 7.39 -11.72 17.12
N ASN A 730 7.28 -12.74 17.97
CA ASN A 730 8.42 -13.48 18.48
C ASN A 730 9.11 -14.30 17.39
N GLU A 731 8.35 -14.90 16.45
CA GLU A 731 8.94 -15.55 15.28
C GLU A 731 9.44 -14.53 14.25
N ALA A 732 8.81 -13.35 14.11
CA ALA A 732 9.37 -12.24 13.34
C ALA A 732 10.75 -11.80 13.86
N CYS A 733 10.94 -11.77 15.18
CA CYS A 733 12.25 -11.53 15.80
C CYS A 733 13.29 -12.56 15.35
N ARG A 734 12.94 -13.86 15.29
CA ARG A 734 13.84 -14.92 14.80
C ARG A 734 14.12 -14.83 13.31
N VAL A 735 13.11 -14.49 12.49
CA VAL A 735 13.25 -14.23 11.05
C VAL A 735 14.19 -13.05 10.77
N MET A 736 14.24 -12.04 11.64
CA MET A 736 15.22 -10.96 11.58
C MET A 736 16.62 -11.38 12.10
N ASP A 737 16.69 -12.07 13.23
CA ASP A 737 17.95 -12.56 13.85
C ASP A 737 18.72 -13.50 12.91
N GLU A 738 18.01 -14.40 12.24
CA GLU A 738 18.53 -15.37 11.27
C GLU A 738 18.77 -14.76 9.88
N ASN A 739 18.59 -13.44 9.70
CA ASN A 739 18.79 -12.71 8.44
C ASN A 739 17.97 -13.26 7.25
N VAL A 740 16.80 -13.85 7.52
CA VAL A 740 15.83 -14.28 6.49
C VAL A 740 15.22 -13.07 5.78
N VAL A 741 15.17 -11.90 6.42
CA VAL A 741 14.87 -10.61 5.77
C VAL A 741 16.07 -9.68 5.84
N ILE A 742 16.23 -8.82 4.84
CA ILE A 742 17.34 -7.83 4.80
C ILE A 742 17.19 -6.78 5.90
N ARG A 743 15.94 -6.46 6.29
CA ARG A 743 15.60 -5.46 7.32
C ARG A 743 14.14 -5.58 7.75
N ALA A 744 13.84 -5.09 8.95
CA ALA A 744 12.50 -5.09 9.54
C ALA A 744 11.41 -4.52 8.59
N SER A 745 11.73 -3.45 7.86
CA SER A 745 10.79 -2.82 6.90
C SER A 745 10.32 -3.78 5.80
N ASP A 746 11.15 -4.74 5.40
CA ASP A 746 10.81 -5.71 4.36
C ASP A 746 9.83 -6.76 4.90
N LEU A 747 9.97 -7.14 6.18
CA LEU A 747 9.02 -8.00 6.88
C LEU A 747 7.69 -7.27 7.16
N ASP A 748 7.71 -5.97 7.46
CA ASP A 748 6.49 -5.17 7.55
C ASP A 748 5.71 -5.21 6.24
N ILE A 749 6.35 -4.99 5.09
CA ILE A 749 5.69 -5.07 3.78
C ILE A 749 5.23 -6.48 3.45
N ALA A 750 6.02 -7.50 3.77
CA ALA A 750 5.62 -8.89 3.62
C ALA A 750 4.38 -9.22 4.49
N SER A 751 4.30 -8.70 5.72
CA SER A 751 3.12 -8.87 6.60
C SER A 751 1.88 -8.16 6.05
N VAL A 752 2.03 -6.93 5.56
CA VAL A 752 0.92 -6.13 5.01
C VAL A 752 0.37 -6.76 3.72
N LEU A 753 1.26 -7.25 2.84
CA LEU A 753 0.88 -7.72 1.50
C LEU A 753 0.66 -9.24 1.39
N GLY A 754 1.24 -10.04 2.30
CA GLY A 754 1.11 -11.50 2.34
C GLY A 754 0.13 -11.98 3.41
N MET A 755 0.26 -11.50 4.65
CA MET A 755 -0.63 -11.86 5.77
C MET A 755 -1.92 -11.02 5.81
N GLY A 756 -1.94 -9.89 5.11
CA GLY A 756 -3.03 -8.91 5.17
C GLY A 756 -3.01 -8.05 6.43
N PHE A 757 -1.85 -7.89 7.08
CA PHE A 757 -1.71 -7.06 8.28
C PHE A 757 -2.18 -5.61 8.00
N PRO A 758 -2.95 -4.97 8.89
CA PRO A 758 -3.54 -3.66 8.62
C PRO A 758 -2.47 -2.58 8.37
N LYS A 759 -2.35 -2.12 7.12
CA LYS A 759 -1.36 -1.10 6.70
C LYS A 759 -1.40 0.21 7.50
N TYR A 760 -2.54 0.57 8.09
CA TYR A 760 -2.69 1.74 8.96
C TYR A 760 -2.07 1.54 10.36
N ARG A 761 -1.49 0.36 10.62
CA ARG A 761 -0.62 0.04 11.76
C ARG A 761 0.83 -0.22 11.34
N GLY A 762 1.22 0.10 10.09
CA GLY A 762 2.60 0.11 9.60
C GLY A 762 3.11 -1.24 9.12
N GLY A 763 2.72 -2.32 9.79
CA GLY A 763 3.25 -3.67 9.60
C GLY A 763 3.47 -4.33 10.95
N LEU A 764 3.77 -5.62 10.95
CA LEU A 764 3.90 -6.41 12.18
C LEU A 764 4.98 -5.87 13.14
N VAL A 765 6.17 -5.53 12.63
CA VAL A 765 7.31 -5.08 13.43
C VAL A 765 7.12 -3.62 13.83
N PHE A 766 6.65 -2.76 12.92
CA PHE A 766 6.29 -1.38 13.24
C PHE A 766 5.23 -1.32 14.36
N TRP A 767 4.18 -2.15 14.26
CA TRP A 767 3.16 -2.22 15.31
C TRP A 767 3.75 -2.73 16.64
N ALA A 768 4.58 -3.77 16.61
CA ALA A 768 5.25 -4.27 17.80
C ALA A 768 6.14 -3.20 18.47
N ASP A 769 6.78 -2.32 17.70
CA ASP A 769 7.52 -1.18 18.23
C ASP A 769 6.62 -0.12 18.87
N THR A 770 5.38 0.07 18.38
CA THR A 770 4.38 0.93 19.07
C THR A 770 3.84 0.31 20.36
N VAL A 771 3.97 -1.01 20.55
CA VAL A 771 3.60 -1.73 21.79
C VAL A 771 4.78 -1.77 22.77
N GLY A 772 6.01 -1.89 22.26
CA GLY A 772 7.27 -1.88 23.01
C GLY A 772 7.79 -3.27 23.36
N ALA A 773 9.05 -3.54 23.00
CA ALA A 773 9.73 -4.81 23.27
C ALA A 773 9.69 -5.28 24.73
N PRO A 774 9.87 -4.40 25.77
CA PRO A 774 9.77 -4.84 27.17
C PRO A 774 8.40 -5.40 27.55
N TYR A 775 7.31 -4.80 27.04
CA TYR A 775 5.95 -5.27 27.31
C TYR A 775 5.70 -6.64 26.68
N ILE A 776 6.04 -6.78 25.40
CA ILE A 776 5.90 -8.03 24.64
C ILE A 776 6.71 -9.16 25.29
N TYR A 777 7.96 -8.89 25.68
CA TYR A 777 8.81 -9.84 26.40
C TYR A 777 8.19 -10.28 27.73
N SER A 778 7.68 -9.34 28.54
CA SER A 778 7.11 -9.68 29.86
C SER A 778 5.83 -10.53 29.75
N LYS A 779 4.94 -10.23 28.79
CA LYS A 779 3.74 -11.03 28.50
C LYS A 779 4.11 -12.44 28.02
N LEU A 780 5.03 -12.55 27.07
CA LEU A 780 5.50 -13.85 26.56
C LEU A 780 6.18 -14.70 27.64
N SER A 781 7.03 -14.11 28.49
CA SER A 781 7.67 -14.82 29.60
C SER A 781 6.64 -15.39 30.58
N LYS A 782 5.67 -14.58 30.99
CA LYS A 782 4.56 -15.00 31.86
C LYS A 782 3.74 -16.14 31.24
N TRP A 783 3.46 -16.10 29.94
CA TRP A 783 2.75 -17.17 29.26
C TRP A 783 3.60 -18.42 29.03
N ALA A 784 4.93 -18.30 28.96
CA ALA A 784 5.83 -19.45 28.89
C ALA A 784 5.83 -20.24 30.21
N GLU A 785 5.77 -19.54 31.35
CA GLU A 785 5.60 -20.15 32.67
C GLU A 785 4.24 -20.83 32.83
N LEU A 786 3.16 -20.22 32.35
CA LEU A 786 1.78 -20.71 32.54
C LEU A 786 1.35 -21.79 31.53
N TYR A 787 1.81 -21.70 30.28
CA TYR A 787 1.31 -22.50 29.15
C TYR A 787 2.42 -23.23 28.37
N GLY A 788 3.68 -23.14 28.82
CA GLY A 788 4.79 -23.90 28.26
C GLY A 788 5.57 -23.22 27.12
N PRO A 789 6.55 -23.93 26.53
CA PRO A 789 7.64 -23.32 25.77
C PRO A 789 7.24 -22.65 24.45
N TYR A 790 6.02 -22.87 23.95
CA TYR A 790 5.47 -22.16 22.78
C TYR A 790 5.60 -20.63 22.88
N PHE A 791 5.42 -20.07 24.07
CA PHE A 791 5.54 -18.62 24.30
C PHE A 791 6.96 -18.15 24.60
N LYS A 792 7.95 -19.04 24.72
CA LYS A 792 9.32 -18.70 25.12
C LYS A 792 9.89 -17.56 24.27
N PRO A 793 10.26 -16.40 24.86
CA PRO A 793 10.86 -15.29 24.11
C PRO A 793 12.11 -15.72 23.33
N SER A 794 12.32 -15.12 22.17
CA SER A 794 13.57 -15.21 21.43
C SER A 794 14.67 -14.38 22.08
N SER A 795 15.92 -14.79 21.90
CA SER A 795 17.14 -14.03 22.25
C SER A 795 17.10 -12.60 21.71
N TYR A 796 16.71 -12.43 20.45
CA TYR A 796 16.56 -11.13 19.78
C TYR A 796 15.56 -10.20 20.49
N LEU A 797 14.41 -10.74 20.92
CA LEU A 797 13.41 -9.98 21.66
C LEU A 797 13.90 -9.65 23.08
N GLU A 798 14.47 -10.63 23.78
CA GLU A 798 15.01 -10.45 25.13
C GLU A 798 16.11 -9.37 25.18
N GLN A 799 17.06 -9.41 24.25
CA GLN A 799 18.14 -8.42 24.17
C GLN A 799 17.59 -7.00 24.00
N ARG A 800 16.57 -6.83 23.16
CA ARG A 800 15.95 -5.52 22.88
C ARG A 800 15.04 -5.03 24.00
N ALA A 801 14.31 -5.95 24.63
CA ALA A 801 13.58 -5.67 25.87
C ALA A 801 14.52 -5.18 26.99
N LYS A 802 15.67 -5.83 27.18
CA LYS A 802 16.68 -5.45 28.19
C LYS A 802 17.39 -4.12 27.88
N SER A 803 17.62 -3.79 26.62
CA SER A 803 18.29 -2.56 26.18
C SER A 803 17.36 -1.38 25.89
N GLY A 804 16.04 -1.59 25.93
CA GLY A 804 15.05 -0.53 25.67
C GLY A 804 14.99 -0.03 24.22
N VAL A 805 15.56 -0.78 23.26
CA VAL A 805 15.59 -0.39 21.85
C VAL A 805 14.44 -1.02 21.04
N PRO A 806 13.99 -0.38 19.93
CA PRO A 806 13.00 -0.96 19.02
C PRO A 806 13.44 -2.30 18.40
N LEU A 807 12.48 -3.18 18.11
CA LEU A 807 12.64 -4.41 17.32
C LEU A 807 13.12 -4.13 15.90
N SER A 808 12.69 -3.01 15.30
CA SER A 808 13.18 -2.54 14.00
C SER A 808 14.57 -1.90 14.03
N ALA A 809 15.16 -1.64 15.21
CA ALA A 809 16.50 -1.09 15.30
C ALA A 809 17.51 -2.06 14.67
N PRO A 810 18.41 -1.58 13.78
CA PRO A 810 19.47 -2.39 13.22
C PRO A 810 20.23 -3.10 14.33
N SER A 811 20.52 -4.39 14.16
CA SER A 811 21.46 -5.06 15.04
C SER A 811 22.77 -4.27 15.05
N ALA A 812 23.25 -3.92 16.24
CA ALA A 812 24.61 -3.43 16.38
C ALA A 812 25.51 -4.52 15.80
N SER A 813 26.19 -4.20 14.69
CA SER A 813 27.02 -5.18 13.99
C SER A 813 28.04 -5.72 14.98
N PRO A 814 28.21 -7.05 15.10
CA PRO A 814 29.39 -7.55 15.76
C PRO A 814 30.58 -7.07 14.93
N GLN A 815 31.31 -6.06 15.44
CA GLN A 815 32.67 -5.80 15.00
C GLN A 815 33.39 -7.14 15.07
N GLY A 816 33.98 -7.56 13.95
CA GLY A 816 34.19 -8.97 13.64
C GLY A 816 34.79 -9.76 14.79
N SER A 817 33.97 -10.54 15.51
CA SER A 817 34.49 -11.61 16.32
C SER A 817 34.99 -12.66 15.35
N ALA A 818 36.33 -12.73 15.23
CA ALA A 818 36.97 -13.89 14.66
C ALA A 818 36.54 -15.09 15.53
N ARG A 819 35.53 -15.85 15.06
CA ARG A 819 35.30 -17.20 15.56
C ARG A 819 36.57 -17.97 15.27
N SER A 820 37.37 -18.18 16.31
CA SER A 820 38.51 -19.09 16.29
C SER A 820 38.00 -20.44 15.78
N ARG A 821 38.42 -20.82 14.57
CA ARG A 821 38.30 -22.20 14.11
C ARG A 821 39.30 -23.02 14.94
N MET A 822 38.77 -23.78 15.90
CA MET A 822 39.30 -25.06 16.34
C MET A 822 38.29 -26.12 15.93
#